data_AF-A0A5N5P481-F1
#
_entry.id   AF-A0A5N5P481-F1
#
_cell.length_a   1.000
_cell.length_b   1.000
_cell.length_c   1.000
_cell.angle_alpha   90.00
_cell.angle_beta   90.00
_cell.angle_gamma   90.00
#
_symmetry.space_group_name_H-M   'P 1'
#
loop_
_entity.id
_entity.type
_entity.pdbx_description
1 polymer ?
#
loop_
_entity_poly.entity_id
_entity_poly.type
_entity_poly.pdbx_seq_one_letter_code
_entity_poly.pdbx_strand_id
1 'polypeptide(L)'
;MALATEIIGGRLIDGSSFVSASKMLMSQRIGMVKRNQFLGSPVWVPSQQIRRQEQLKRAVRAPVAAISEDIIKANSKTTAPEKAVNFKVRAVVTVRNKHKEDLKETIVKQMDAFTDKIGRNVVLELISGDVDPKSKEPKRSKPAALRDWSKKSNLKAERVHYTAEFTVDSNFGVPGAITVSNKHQQEFFLESITIEGFACGPVHFPCNSWIQSKKDHPGKRILFSNKPYLPSETPAGLRALREKELRDLRGDGNGVRKLSDRVYDFDVYNDLGNPDKSVNLTRPSLGGKTIPYPRRCRTGRLPMDSDITAESRVEKPIPLYVPRDEQFEESKQNTFSAGRLKAVLHNIIPSLKATISADNHDFSGFSDIDILYKEGLLLKVGLQDEIWKNLPLPKVVTRIQESSEGLLKYDTPKILSKDKFAWLRDDEFARQAVSGVNPVSIESLKVFPPKSNLDPEIYGPQESAIKEEHILGHLNGLSLSQALEENKLFIVDYHDVYLPFLERINALDGRKAYATRTLFFLTPLGTLKPIAIELSLPPAGPNSRSKRVVTPPLDATGNWIWQLAKAHVCSNDAGVHQLVNHWLRTHASLEPFILAAHRHLSAMHPIFKLLDPHMRYTLEINAIARQNLINADGVIESCFTPGRYCMEISAAAYKNSWRFDKEGLPADLIRRGMAVPDPTKPHGLKLLIEDYPYAQDGLLIWSAIGNWVRTYVERYYPDSSLVCNDKELQEWYSESINVGHFDLRDADWWPKLETADDLVSILTTIIWLASAQHAALNFGQYPYGGYVPNRPPLMRRLIPEENDPEYASFLADPQKYYLLALPSLLQATKFMAVVDNLSTHSPDEEYIGERQQPSIWSGDAEIVEAFYEFSAEIQQIEKEIDRRNADPSLRHRCGAGVLPYELLAPTSGPGVTCRGVPNSVSI
;
A
#
# COMPACT_ATOMS: atom_id res chain seq x y z
N MET A 1 7.78 -12.90 58.60
CA MET A 1 6.77 -12.90 59.68
C MET A 1 5.71 -13.95 59.31
N ALA A 2 5.65 -15.03 60.12
CA ALA A 2 4.68 -16.13 60.21
C ALA A 2 4.35 -16.94 58.91
N LEU A 3 4.73 -18.23 58.77
CA LEU A 3 4.17 -19.46 59.39
C LEU A 3 2.65 -19.58 59.14
N ALA A 4 2.07 -20.67 58.60
CA ALA A 4 2.26 -22.11 58.83
C ALA A 4 1.52 -22.90 57.71
N THR A 5 2.10 -23.94 57.08
CA THR A 5 2.03 -25.40 57.39
C THR A 5 0.62 -26.03 57.31
N GLU A 6 0.39 -26.95 56.34
CA GLU A 6 0.16 -28.41 56.55
C GLU A 6 -1.36 -28.75 56.59
N ILE A 7 -1.94 -29.90 56.19
CA ILE A 7 -1.50 -31.31 56.16
C ILE A 7 -2.62 -32.19 55.51
N ILE A 8 -2.24 -33.34 54.90
CA ILE A 8 -2.95 -34.66 54.78
C ILE A 8 -4.26 -34.72 53.94
N GLY A 9 -4.55 -35.73 53.11
CA GLY A 9 -3.96 -37.03 52.82
C GLY A 9 -5.05 -38.09 52.56
N GLY A 10 -4.69 -39.20 51.89
CA GLY A 10 -5.48 -40.45 51.77
C GLY A 10 -6.20 -40.63 50.43
N ARG A 11 -5.69 -41.39 49.45
CA ARG A 11 -5.64 -42.88 49.28
C ARG A 11 -6.99 -43.59 49.19
N LEU A 12 -7.13 -44.39 48.11
CA LEU A 12 -7.72 -45.74 47.93
C LEU A 12 -8.44 -45.80 46.57
N ILE A 13 -7.93 -46.49 45.53
CA ILE A 13 -7.80 -47.94 45.28
C ILE A 13 -9.12 -48.57 44.78
N ASP A 14 -8.95 -49.39 43.74
CA ASP A 14 -9.87 -50.32 43.05
C ASP A 14 -10.83 -49.72 42.01
N GLY A 15 -11.01 -50.32 40.83
CA GLY A 15 -10.52 -51.58 40.29
C GLY A 15 -11.39 -52.01 39.10
N SER A 16 -10.85 -52.88 38.24
CA SER A 16 -11.50 -53.67 37.16
C SER A 16 -12.19 -52.92 36.00
N SER A 17 -11.67 -52.94 34.77
CA SER A 17 -11.61 -54.05 33.78
C SER A 17 -12.98 -54.50 33.25
N PHE A 18 -13.29 -54.17 31.99
CA PHE A 18 -14.06 -55.06 31.11
C PHE A 18 -13.62 -54.89 29.65
N VAL A 19 -13.24 -56.03 29.07
CA VAL A 19 -12.96 -56.29 27.66
C VAL A 19 -14.28 -56.61 26.96
N SER A 20 -14.51 -56.11 25.73
CA SER A 20 -15.00 -56.93 24.62
C SER A 20 -15.04 -56.12 23.32
N ALA A 21 -14.60 -56.80 22.27
CA ALA A 21 -14.58 -56.37 20.89
C ALA A 21 -15.96 -56.48 20.21
N SER A 22 -16.11 -55.76 19.09
CA SER A 22 -16.42 -56.34 17.75
C SER A 22 -17.53 -55.64 16.97
N LYS A 23 -17.18 -55.40 15.70
CA LYS A 23 -17.97 -55.50 14.45
C LYS A 23 -18.66 -54.26 13.85
N MET A 24 -18.22 -54.05 12.60
CA MET A 24 -18.83 -53.34 11.47
C MET A 24 -20.34 -53.54 11.34
N LEU A 25 -21.03 -52.50 10.85
CA LEU A 25 -21.82 -52.59 9.60
C LEU A 25 -22.24 -51.20 9.09
N MET A 26 -22.33 -51.14 7.76
CA MET A 26 -22.77 -50.02 6.92
C MET A 26 -24.17 -49.49 7.27
N SER A 27 -24.40 -48.20 6.98
CA SER A 27 -25.66 -47.77 6.36
C SER A 27 -25.50 -46.48 5.54
N GLN A 28 -25.79 -46.61 4.25
CA GLN A 28 -26.18 -45.51 3.36
C GLN A 28 -27.53 -44.91 3.80
N ARG A 29 -27.74 -43.60 3.61
CA ARG A 29 -28.75 -43.02 2.69
C ARG A 29 -29.13 -41.56 3.03
N ILE A 30 -28.97 -40.72 2.00
CA ILE A 30 -29.96 -39.78 1.40
C ILE A 30 -30.32 -38.49 2.16
N GLY A 31 -30.13 -37.36 1.46
CA GLY A 31 -30.68 -36.04 1.78
C GLY A 31 -30.71 -35.10 0.55
N MET A 32 -31.71 -35.31 -0.30
CA MET A 32 -32.30 -34.50 -1.37
C MET A 32 -31.63 -33.18 -1.87
N VAL A 33 -31.30 -33.19 -3.17
CA VAL A 33 -31.19 -31.99 -4.04
C VAL A 33 -32.53 -31.79 -4.76
N LYS A 34 -33.14 -30.60 -4.65
CA LYS A 34 -34.30 -30.20 -5.47
C LYS A 34 -33.84 -29.36 -6.66
N ARG A 35 -34.14 -29.90 -7.84
CA ARG A 35 -34.08 -29.29 -9.17
C ARG A 35 -35.42 -28.59 -9.43
N ASN A 36 -35.41 -27.37 -9.99
CA ASN A 36 -36.56 -26.83 -10.71
C ASN A 36 -36.08 -26.28 -12.06
N GLN A 37 -36.53 -26.93 -13.12
CA GLN A 37 -36.50 -26.45 -14.50
C GLN A 37 -37.82 -25.72 -14.77
N PHE A 38 -37.76 -24.60 -15.49
CA PHE A 38 -38.88 -24.13 -16.30
C PHE A 38 -38.34 -23.74 -17.69
N LEU A 39 -38.97 -24.34 -18.70
CA LEU A 39 -38.80 -24.12 -20.14
C LEU A 39 -39.63 -22.91 -20.59
N GLY A 40 -39.14 -22.18 -21.59
CA GLY A 40 -39.92 -21.21 -22.36
C GLY A 40 -39.08 -20.40 -23.33
N SER A 41 -38.93 -20.90 -24.56
CA SER A 41 -38.55 -20.09 -25.75
C SER A 41 -39.71 -19.19 -26.18
N PRO A 42 -39.49 -18.11 -26.96
CA PRO A 42 -39.54 -18.22 -28.43
C PRO A 42 -38.54 -17.30 -29.18
N VAL A 43 -37.86 -17.82 -30.21
CA VAL A 43 -38.08 -17.57 -31.66
C VAL A 43 -37.55 -16.23 -32.22
N TRP A 44 -36.53 -16.38 -33.06
CA TRP A 44 -36.00 -15.46 -34.09
C TRP A 44 -36.97 -15.27 -35.27
N VAL A 45 -37.07 -14.05 -35.85
CA VAL A 45 -36.98 -13.71 -37.31
C VAL A 45 -36.85 -12.14 -37.48
N PRO A 46 -36.59 -11.51 -38.65
CA PRO A 46 -35.27 -11.05 -39.07
C PRO A 46 -35.16 -9.55 -39.46
N SER A 47 -33.94 -9.15 -39.82
CA SER A 47 -33.53 -7.92 -40.48
C SER A 47 -34.18 -7.66 -41.86
N GLN A 48 -34.51 -6.41 -42.16
CA GLN A 48 -34.52 -5.84 -43.52
C GLN A 48 -33.85 -4.46 -43.55
N GLN A 49 -32.84 -4.34 -44.41
CA GLN A 49 -32.26 -3.08 -44.93
C GLN A 49 -33.27 -2.43 -45.91
N ILE A 50 -33.33 -1.11 -46.11
CA ILE A 50 -32.66 -0.27 -47.14
C ILE A 50 -33.54 1.02 -47.15
N ARG A 51 -33.08 2.28 -47.06
CA ARG A 51 -32.50 3.09 -48.14
C ARG A 51 -32.13 4.49 -47.64
N ARG A 52 -31.02 5.01 -48.18
CA ARG A 52 -30.58 6.42 -48.16
C ARG A 52 -31.66 7.37 -48.70
N GLN A 53 -31.72 8.58 -48.14
CA GLN A 53 -32.07 9.78 -48.89
C GLN A 53 -31.39 11.03 -48.30
N GLU A 54 -31.04 11.94 -49.19
CA GLU A 54 -30.03 12.98 -49.09
C GLU A 54 -30.47 14.20 -48.27
N GLN A 55 -29.56 14.80 -47.51
CA GLN A 55 -29.73 16.16 -46.99
C GLN A 55 -29.28 17.17 -48.05
N LEU A 56 -30.27 17.77 -48.72
CA LEU A 56 -30.12 18.94 -49.58
C LEU A 56 -30.29 20.22 -48.75
N LYS A 57 -29.30 21.10 -48.87
CA LYS A 57 -29.32 22.49 -48.37
C LYS A 57 -30.55 23.24 -48.87
N ARG A 58 -31.24 23.97 -47.97
CA ARG A 58 -31.84 25.25 -48.35
C ARG A 58 -31.95 26.20 -47.18
N ALA A 59 -31.27 27.33 -47.36
CA ALA A 59 -31.32 28.51 -46.52
C ALA A 59 -32.72 29.15 -46.54
N VAL A 60 -33.18 29.65 -45.40
CA VAL A 60 -34.24 30.66 -45.33
C VAL A 60 -33.78 31.78 -44.40
N ARG A 61 -33.68 32.97 -44.99
CA ARG A 61 -33.46 34.26 -44.34
C ARG A 61 -34.62 34.57 -43.39
N ALA A 62 -34.32 35.08 -42.21
CA ALA A 62 -35.25 35.86 -41.39
C ALA A 62 -34.70 37.30 -41.26
N PRO A 63 -35.57 38.32 -41.27
CA PRO A 63 -35.19 39.70 -41.57
C PRO A 63 -34.63 40.44 -40.36
N VAL A 64 -33.71 41.35 -40.67
CA VAL A 64 -33.20 42.40 -39.77
C VAL A 64 -34.30 43.42 -39.54
N ALA A 65 -34.65 43.65 -38.26
CA ALA A 65 -35.37 44.84 -37.83
C ALA A 65 -34.57 45.48 -36.69
N ALA A 66 -34.00 46.64 -36.99
CA ALA A 66 -33.39 47.53 -36.02
C ALA A 66 -34.48 48.12 -35.11
N ILE A 67 -34.29 48.05 -33.79
CA ILE A 67 -35.05 48.85 -32.83
C ILE A 67 -34.05 49.47 -31.84
N SER A 68 -33.90 50.77 -32.05
CA SER A 68 -33.44 51.87 -31.19
C SER A 68 -33.01 51.59 -29.74
N GLU A 69 -31.86 52.15 -29.38
CA GLU A 69 -31.28 52.27 -28.03
C GLU A 69 -32.04 53.21 -27.06
N ASP A 70 -33.23 53.72 -27.40
CA ASP A 70 -33.94 54.73 -26.59
C ASP A 70 -35.04 54.20 -25.64
N ILE A 71 -34.92 52.96 -25.15
CA ILE A 71 -35.76 52.45 -24.05
C ILE A 71 -34.88 51.87 -22.92
N ILE A 72 -33.85 52.61 -22.50
CA ILE A 72 -33.08 52.31 -21.28
C ILE A 72 -33.22 53.42 -20.20
N LYS A 73 -34.03 54.46 -20.43
CA LYS A 73 -34.17 55.59 -19.49
C LYS A 73 -35.54 55.83 -18.85
N ALA A 74 -36.43 54.84 -18.84
CA ALA A 74 -37.72 54.98 -18.14
C ALA A 74 -38.18 53.67 -17.50
N ASN A 75 -37.44 53.20 -16.49
CA ASN A 75 -37.98 52.39 -15.39
C ASN A 75 -36.98 52.29 -14.22
N SER A 76 -36.57 53.45 -13.69
CA SER A 76 -36.02 53.53 -12.34
C SER A 76 -37.15 53.77 -11.33
N LYS A 77 -38.13 52.85 -11.28
CA LYS A 77 -38.89 52.68 -10.04
C LYS A 77 -38.02 51.85 -9.13
N THR A 78 -37.39 52.52 -8.17
CA THR A 78 -36.85 51.93 -6.94
C THR A 78 -37.91 51.02 -6.34
N THR A 79 -37.85 49.73 -6.65
CA THR A 79 -38.44 48.68 -5.82
C THR A 79 -37.70 48.75 -4.49
N ALA A 80 -38.44 49.05 -3.42
CA ALA A 80 -37.95 48.87 -2.08
C ALA A 80 -37.37 47.44 -1.95
N PRO A 81 -36.23 47.23 -1.28
CA PRO A 81 -35.70 45.89 -1.11
C PRO A 81 -36.79 45.04 -0.42
N GLU A 82 -37.21 43.96 -1.08
CA GLU A 82 -38.10 42.98 -0.44
C GLU A 82 -37.49 42.61 0.92
N LYS A 83 -38.29 42.72 1.97
CA LYS A 83 -37.82 42.38 3.32
C LYS A 83 -37.40 40.93 3.31
N ALA A 84 -36.13 40.67 3.65
CA ALA A 84 -35.60 39.32 3.72
C ALA A 84 -36.48 38.47 4.64
N VAL A 85 -36.98 37.35 4.12
CA VAL A 85 -37.87 36.44 4.85
C VAL A 85 -37.03 35.39 5.55
N ASN A 86 -37.21 35.24 6.85
CA ASN A 86 -36.53 34.20 7.62
C ASN A 86 -37.20 32.85 7.38
N PHE A 87 -36.41 31.84 7.03
CA PHE A 87 -36.85 30.45 6.92
C PHE A 87 -35.95 29.52 7.73
N LYS A 88 -36.46 28.34 8.05
CA LYS A 88 -35.74 27.33 8.81
C LYS A 88 -35.10 26.32 7.88
N VAL A 89 -33.86 25.97 8.15
CA VAL A 89 -33.14 24.87 7.49
C VAL A 89 -32.67 23.85 8.53
N ARG A 90 -32.57 22.59 8.12
CA ARG A 90 -32.24 21.47 8.99
C ARG A 90 -30.90 20.88 8.59
N ALA A 91 -29.98 20.75 9.54
CA ALA A 91 -28.80 19.89 9.39
C ALA A 91 -29.11 18.49 9.89
N VAL A 92 -28.68 17.50 9.11
CA VAL A 92 -28.52 16.10 9.52
C VAL A 92 -27.03 15.84 9.63
N VAL A 93 -26.57 15.47 10.81
CA VAL A 93 -25.15 15.27 11.14
C VAL A 93 -24.92 13.81 11.45
N THR A 94 -24.04 13.15 10.71
CA THR A 94 -23.71 11.74 10.88
C THR A 94 -22.38 11.62 11.61
N VAL A 95 -22.41 11.00 12.79
CA VAL A 95 -21.23 10.71 13.62
C VAL A 95 -21.00 9.20 13.62
N ARG A 96 -19.75 8.79 13.43
CA ARG A 96 -19.33 7.39 13.53
C ARG A 96 -18.85 7.11 14.96
N ASN A 97 -19.41 6.10 15.59
CA ASN A 97 -19.00 5.60 16.90
C ASN A 97 -17.86 4.58 16.76
N LYS A 98 -17.00 4.50 17.77
CA LYS A 98 -16.05 3.39 17.92
C LYS A 98 -16.80 2.07 18.14
N HIS A 99 -16.29 0.97 17.59
CA HIS A 99 -16.78 -0.39 17.79
C HIS A 99 -16.45 -0.93 19.18
N LYS A 100 -15.30 -0.59 19.76
CA LYS A 100 -14.94 -0.90 21.15
C LYS A 100 -14.74 0.37 21.96
N GLU A 101 -15.54 0.52 23.01
CA GLU A 101 -15.37 1.56 24.02
C GLU A 101 -14.68 0.98 25.25
N ASP A 102 -13.64 1.66 25.73
CA ASP A 102 -13.08 1.37 27.06
C ASP A 102 -13.98 1.97 28.15
N LEU A 103 -13.96 1.39 29.35
CA LEU A 103 -14.72 1.81 30.52
C LEU A 103 -14.52 3.30 30.84
N LYS A 104 -13.30 3.81 30.63
CA LYS A 104 -12.97 5.23 30.75
C LYS A 104 -13.67 6.09 29.70
N GLU A 105 -13.75 5.63 28.45
CA GLU A 105 -14.45 6.35 27.37
C GLU A 105 -15.96 6.35 27.61
N THR A 106 -16.55 5.24 28.07
CA THR A 106 -17.98 5.17 28.41
C THR A 106 -18.33 6.12 29.55
N ILE A 107 -17.50 6.21 30.60
CA ILE A 107 -17.69 7.18 31.70
C ILE A 107 -17.62 8.62 31.17
N VAL A 108 -16.65 8.94 30.31
CA VAL A 108 -16.52 10.30 29.77
C VAL A 108 -17.67 10.62 28.80
N LYS A 109 -18.13 9.67 27.98
CA LYS A 109 -19.33 9.84 27.15
C LYS A 109 -20.57 10.12 27.98
N GLN A 110 -20.72 9.46 29.14
CA GLN A 110 -21.79 9.74 30.09
C GLN A 110 -21.66 11.14 30.72
N MET A 111 -20.44 11.58 31.03
CA MET A 111 -20.19 12.95 31.49
C MET A 111 -20.50 13.99 30.41
N ASP A 112 -20.10 13.75 29.17
CA ASP A 112 -20.40 14.62 28.02
C ASP A 112 -21.91 14.68 27.77
N ALA A 113 -22.61 13.55 27.81
CA ALA A 113 -24.07 13.48 27.75
C ALA A 113 -24.77 14.23 28.91
N PHE A 114 -24.18 14.23 30.11
CA PHE A 114 -24.70 14.98 31.24
C PHE A 114 -24.47 16.49 31.10
N THR A 115 -23.28 16.90 30.63
CA THR A 115 -22.92 18.32 30.46
C THR A 115 -23.60 19.00 29.26
N ASP A 116 -24.07 18.24 28.27
CA ASP A 116 -24.90 18.73 27.16
C ASP A 116 -26.24 19.30 27.66
N LYS A 117 -26.78 18.78 28.77
CA LYS A 117 -27.98 19.34 29.45
C LYS A 117 -27.70 20.67 30.16
N ILE A 118 -26.42 21.07 30.29
CA ILE A 118 -25.94 22.28 30.98
C ILE A 118 -25.27 23.24 29.97
N GLY A 119 -25.47 23.04 28.66
CA GLY A 119 -25.07 23.98 27.61
C GLY A 119 -23.65 23.79 27.03
N ARG A 120 -22.96 22.68 27.37
CA ARG A 120 -21.72 22.25 26.69
C ARG A 120 -22.06 21.36 25.50
N ASN A 121 -22.41 21.99 24.37
CA ASN A 121 -22.88 21.28 23.18
C ASN A 121 -21.91 21.40 22.01
N VAL A 122 -22.05 20.50 21.03
CA VAL A 122 -21.50 20.70 19.69
C VAL A 122 -22.30 21.78 19.00
N VAL A 123 -21.61 22.84 18.56
CA VAL A 123 -22.24 24.01 17.93
C VAL A 123 -21.76 24.14 16.50
N LEU A 124 -22.73 24.36 15.60
CA LEU A 124 -22.55 24.55 14.18
C LEU A 124 -22.88 25.99 13.78
N GLU A 125 -22.19 26.51 12.76
CA GLU A 125 -22.48 27.81 12.16
C GLU A 125 -22.29 27.71 10.65
N LEU A 126 -23.34 28.02 9.88
CA LEU A 126 -23.30 28.02 8.42
C LEU A 126 -22.64 29.30 7.93
N ILE A 127 -21.83 29.16 6.89
CA ILE A 127 -21.17 30.27 6.21
C ILE A 127 -21.54 30.23 4.73
N SER A 128 -22.07 31.34 4.24
CA SER A 128 -22.48 31.50 2.85
C SER A 128 -21.28 31.66 1.92
N GLY A 129 -21.46 31.23 0.67
CA GLY A 129 -20.57 31.65 -0.43
C GLY A 129 -20.62 33.15 -0.72
N ASP A 130 -21.69 33.82 -0.30
CA ASP A 130 -21.91 35.25 -0.51
C ASP A 130 -21.35 36.10 0.64
N VAL A 131 -20.97 37.32 0.28
CA VAL A 131 -20.62 38.37 1.26
C VAL A 131 -21.80 39.31 1.49
N ASP A 132 -21.87 39.87 2.70
CA ASP A 132 -22.79 40.96 2.98
C ASP A 132 -22.36 42.21 2.19
N PRO A 133 -23.25 42.85 1.40
CA PRO A 133 -22.89 43.99 0.58
C PRO A 133 -22.34 45.19 1.36
N LYS A 134 -22.73 45.35 2.63
CA LYS A 134 -22.37 46.45 3.53
C LYS A 134 -21.08 46.15 4.28
N SER A 135 -20.98 45.01 4.98
CA SER A 135 -19.78 44.71 5.77
C SER A 135 -18.63 44.14 4.94
N LYS A 136 -18.92 43.63 3.73
CA LYS A 136 -17.99 42.85 2.91
C LYS A 136 -17.50 41.56 3.58
N GLU A 137 -18.10 41.16 4.69
CA GLU A 137 -17.80 39.91 5.39
C GLU A 137 -18.69 38.77 4.88
N PRO A 138 -18.26 37.50 5.04
CA PRO A 138 -19.10 36.34 4.74
C PRO A 138 -20.39 36.37 5.56
N LYS A 139 -21.55 36.10 4.94
CA LYS A 139 -22.81 35.96 5.68
C LYS A 139 -22.76 34.71 6.56
N ARG A 140 -23.15 34.84 7.82
CA ARG A 140 -23.11 33.78 8.85
C ARG A 140 -24.48 33.55 9.45
N SER A 141 -24.84 32.28 9.67
CA SER A 141 -26.04 31.97 10.44
C SER A 141 -25.81 32.27 11.92
N LYS A 142 -26.89 32.33 12.71
CA LYS A 142 -26.74 32.20 14.17
C LYS A 142 -26.18 30.80 14.50
N PRO A 143 -25.43 30.64 15.60
CA PRO A 143 -24.96 29.33 16.04
C PRO A 143 -26.12 28.40 16.38
N ALA A 144 -26.07 27.15 15.93
CA ALA A 144 -27.06 26.12 16.24
C ALA A 144 -26.41 24.94 16.97
N ALA A 145 -26.98 24.54 18.10
CA ALA A 145 -26.51 23.37 18.84
C ALA A 145 -27.12 22.08 18.27
N LEU A 146 -26.34 21.00 18.27
CA LEU A 146 -26.86 19.66 18.02
C LEU A 146 -27.90 19.29 19.09
N ARG A 147 -28.98 18.64 18.65
CA ARG A 147 -30.06 18.14 19.49
C ARG A 147 -29.90 16.66 19.82
N ASP A 148 -30.41 16.28 20.99
CA ASP A 148 -30.55 14.90 21.46
C ASP A 148 -29.23 14.11 21.59
N TRP A 149 -28.08 14.79 21.72
CA TRP A 149 -26.78 14.12 21.94
C TRP A 149 -26.83 13.18 23.14
N SER A 150 -27.30 13.70 24.28
CA SER A 150 -27.41 12.94 25.53
C SER A 150 -28.39 11.77 25.47
N LYS A 151 -29.38 11.80 24.58
CA LYS A 151 -30.38 10.71 24.46
C LYS A 151 -29.86 9.58 23.57
N LYS A 152 -29.02 9.92 22.59
CA LYS A 152 -28.51 8.99 21.58
C LYS A 152 -27.09 8.49 21.88
N SER A 153 -26.40 9.06 22.86
CA SER A 153 -25.02 8.68 23.24
C SER A 153 -24.85 7.23 23.68
N ASN A 154 -25.92 6.56 24.13
CA ASN A 154 -25.91 5.17 24.55
C ASN A 154 -26.30 4.17 23.43
N LEU A 155 -26.56 4.65 22.21
CA LEU A 155 -26.90 3.78 21.08
C LEU A 155 -25.66 3.03 20.62
N LYS A 156 -25.73 1.69 20.60
CA LYS A 156 -24.67 0.82 20.06
C LYS A 156 -24.61 0.78 18.52
N ALA A 157 -25.15 1.80 17.85
CA ALA A 157 -25.09 1.90 16.40
C ALA A 157 -23.73 2.47 15.97
N GLU A 158 -23.15 1.90 14.91
CA GLU A 158 -21.89 2.38 14.31
C GLU A 158 -22.03 3.82 13.79
N ARG A 159 -23.18 4.15 13.18
CA ARG A 159 -23.51 5.50 12.72
C ARG A 159 -24.69 6.05 13.50
N VAL A 160 -24.55 7.27 14.00
CA VAL A 160 -25.61 7.99 14.74
C VAL A 160 -25.90 9.31 14.05
N HIS A 161 -27.18 9.57 13.81
CA HIS A 161 -27.64 10.81 13.20
C HIS A 161 -28.17 11.79 14.24
N TYR A 162 -27.64 13.00 14.21
CA TYR A 162 -28.04 14.15 15.01
C TYR A 162 -28.66 15.22 14.11
N THR A 163 -29.41 16.14 14.71
CA THR A 163 -30.02 17.25 13.98
C THR A 163 -29.70 18.59 14.63
N ALA A 164 -29.61 19.63 13.80
CA ALA A 164 -29.63 21.02 14.22
C ALA A 164 -30.57 21.82 13.31
N GLU A 165 -31.16 22.88 13.84
CA GLU A 165 -32.00 23.80 13.07
C GLU A 165 -31.36 25.18 13.05
N PHE A 166 -31.29 25.77 11.86
CA PHE A 166 -30.85 27.14 11.67
C PHE A 166 -32.02 27.99 11.18
N THR A 167 -32.02 29.25 11.57
CA THR A 167 -32.86 30.28 10.95
C THR A 167 -31.94 31.16 10.11
N VAL A 168 -32.19 31.19 8.80
CA VAL A 168 -31.46 32.00 7.83
C VAL A 168 -32.45 32.87 7.06
N ASP A 169 -32.00 34.03 6.59
CA ASP A 169 -32.84 34.91 5.78
C ASP A 169 -32.76 34.54 4.29
N SER A 170 -33.76 34.93 3.50
CA SER A 170 -33.85 34.65 2.06
C SER A 170 -32.67 35.19 1.25
N ASN A 171 -31.93 36.17 1.78
CA ASN A 171 -30.74 36.73 1.14
C ASN A 171 -29.45 36.05 1.62
N PHE A 172 -29.52 34.99 2.43
CA PHE A 172 -28.35 34.27 2.95
C PHE A 172 -27.48 33.69 1.82
N GLY A 173 -28.09 33.29 0.70
CA GLY A 173 -27.40 32.58 -0.38
C GLY A 173 -27.24 31.09 -0.07
N VAL A 174 -26.33 30.42 -0.77
CA VAL A 174 -26.05 28.98 -0.59
C VAL A 174 -24.88 28.80 0.40
N PRO A 175 -25.00 27.95 1.43
CA PRO A 175 -23.90 27.66 2.34
C PRO A 175 -22.77 26.92 1.61
N GLY A 176 -21.54 27.44 1.75
CA GLY A 176 -20.34 26.83 1.17
C GLY A 176 -19.39 26.25 2.21
N ALA A 177 -19.52 26.67 3.46
CA ALA A 177 -18.77 26.12 4.59
C ALA A 177 -19.65 25.99 5.84
N ILE A 178 -19.26 25.11 6.74
CA ILE A 178 -19.80 24.99 8.09
C ILE A 178 -18.65 24.98 9.09
N THR A 179 -18.79 25.73 10.18
CA THR A 179 -17.83 25.65 11.28
C THR A 179 -18.39 24.84 12.43
N VAL A 180 -17.55 24.01 13.02
CA VAL A 180 -17.91 23.10 14.11
C VAL A 180 -17.08 23.43 15.35
N SER A 181 -17.76 23.58 16.48
CA SER A 181 -17.16 23.79 17.80
C SER A 181 -17.57 22.66 18.72
N ASN A 182 -16.64 21.78 19.06
CA ASN A 182 -16.86 20.72 20.04
C ASN A 182 -16.55 21.22 21.47
N LYS A 183 -17.60 21.36 22.29
CA LYS A 183 -17.47 21.73 23.72
C LYS A 183 -17.47 20.51 24.66
N HIS A 184 -17.55 19.30 24.12
CA HIS A 184 -17.42 18.05 24.87
C HIS A 184 -15.96 17.82 25.28
N GLN A 185 -15.73 16.89 26.21
CA GLN A 185 -14.40 16.53 26.69
C GLN A 185 -13.64 15.67 25.68
N GLN A 186 -14.34 14.84 24.91
CA GLN A 186 -13.73 13.96 23.92
C GLN A 186 -13.94 14.47 22.49
N GLU A 187 -13.01 14.08 21.62
CA GLU A 187 -13.22 14.17 20.18
C GLU A 187 -14.23 13.11 19.71
N PHE A 188 -14.81 13.33 18.53
CA PHE A 188 -15.68 12.37 17.85
C PHE A 188 -15.41 12.41 16.35
N PHE A 189 -15.68 11.30 15.66
CA PHE A 189 -15.51 11.23 14.21
C PHE A 189 -16.78 11.72 13.49
N LEU A 190 -16.65 12.81 12.76
CA LEU A 190 -17.72 13.39 11.95
C LEU A 190 -17.60 12.88 10.51
N GLU A 191 -18.57 12.07 10.09
CA GLU A 191 -18.57 11.44 8.77
C GLU A 191 -19.15 12.40 7.70
N SER A 192 -20.31 12.99 7.97
CA SER A 192 -20.95 13.92 7.03
C SER A 192 -21.95 14.87 7.67
N ILE A 193 -22.21 15.99 6.99
CA ILE A 193 -23.31 16.91 7.29
C ILE A 193 -24.12 17.15 6.01
N THR A 194 -25.44 17.02 6.09
CA THR A 194 -26.36 17.38 5.01
C THR A 194 -27.31 18.47 5.49
N ILE A 195 -27.42 19.57 4.72
CA ILE A 195 -28.31 20.68 5.02
C ILE A 195 -29.50 20.65 4.07
N GLU A 196 -30.70 20.57 4.63
CA GLU A 196 -31.98 20.53 3.91
C GLU A 196 -32.77 21.82 4.10
N GLY A 197 -33.56 22.20 3.09
CA GLY A 197 -34.48 23.34 3.14
C GLY A 197 -34.05 24.55 2.28
N PHE A 198 -32.93 24.47 1.56
CA PHE A 198 -32.58 25.46 0.54
C PHE A 198 -33.28 25.15 -0.79
N ALA A 199 -33.59 26.19 -1.56
CA ALA A 199 -34.25 26.07 -2.87
C ALA A 199 -33.39 25.32 -3.91
N CYS A 200 -32.07 25.32 -3.75
CA CYS A 200 -31.13 24.59 -4.61
C CYS A 200 -31.06 23.08 -4.30
N GLY A 201 -31.90 22.57 -3.41
CA GLY A 201 -31.81 21.20 -2.92
C GLY A 201 -30.86 21.05 -1.73
N PRO A 202 -30.58 19.80 -1.30
CA PRO A 202 -29.71 19.53 -0.17
C PRO A 202 -28.26 19.93 -0.45
N VAL A 203 -27.58 20.47 0.55
CA VAL A 203 -26.15 20.81 0.48
C VAL A 203 -25.38 19.81 1.32
N HIS A 204 -24.38 19.15 0.71
CA HIS A 204 -23.62 18.08 1.34
C HIS A 204 -22.21 18.54 1.74
N PHE A 205 -21.76 18.05 2.89
CA PHE A 205 -20.44 18.28 3.46
C PHE A 205 -19.85 16.90 3.81
N PRO A 206 -19.07 16.29 2.91
CA PRO A 206 -18.31 15.06 3.21
C PRO A 206 -17.16 15.46 4.14
N CYS A 207 -17.24 15.05 5.41
CA CYS A 207 -16.38 15.57 6.47
C CYS A 207 -15.20 14.64 6.76
N ASN A 208 -15.49 13.35 7.00
CA ASN A 208 -14.54 12.29 7.33
C ASN A 208 -13.37 12.75 8.23
N SER A 209 -13.68 13.39 9.36
CA SER A 209 -12.66 13.98 10.22
C SER A 209 -12.99 13.88 11.71
N TRP A 210 -11.96 13.72 12.52
CA TRP A 210 -12.03 13.80 13.98
C TRP A 210 -12.18 15.25 14.43
N ILE A 211 -13.25 15.56 15.15
CA ILE A 211 -13.51 16.89 15.68
C ILE A 211 -12.98 17.01 17.11
N GLN A 212 -11.80 17.60 17.25
CA GLN A 212 -11.10 17.80 18.53
C GLN A 212 -11.93 18.58 19.54
N SER A 213 -11.79 18.25 20.82
CA SER A 213 -12.35 19.06 21.91
C SER A 213 -11.73 20.46 21.90
N LYS A 214 -12.51 21.48 22.30
CA LYS A 214 -12.01 22.83 22.56
C LYS A 214 -10.86 22.92 23.56
N LYS A 215 -10.70 21.90 24.42
CA LYS A 215 -9.56 21.80 25.32
C LYS A 215 -8.26 21.59 24.55
N ASP A 216 -8.30 20.78 23.50
CA ASP A 216 -7.13 20.39 22.72
C ASP A 216 -6.91 21.34 21.54
N HIS A 217 -7.99 21.81 20.92
CA HIS A 217 -7.97 22.78 19.83
C HIS A 217 -9.03 23.88 20.04
N PRO A 218 -8.66 25.09 20.50
CA PRO A 218 -9.64 26.14 20.84
C PRO A 218 -10.36 26.74 19.62
N GLY A 219 -9.76 26.68 18.43
CA GLY A 219 -10.34 27.16 17.18
C GLY A 219 -11.53 26.30 16.70
N LYS A 220 -12.42 26.91 15.90
CA LYS A 220 -13.51 26.17 15.24
C LYS A 220 -12.94 25.38 14.05
N ARG A 221 -13.39 24.13 13.87
CA ARG A 221 -13.09 23.33 12.69
C ARG A 221 -13.86 23.87 11.49
N ILE A 222 -13.21 23.95 10.33
CA ILE A 222 -13.80 24.44 9.08
C ILE A 222 -14.04 23.23 8.18
N LEU A 223 -15.24 23.10 7.64
CA LEU A 223 -15.62 22.02 6.72
C LEU A 223 -16.31 22.66 5.52
N PHE A 224 -15.89 22.29 4.32
CA PHE A 224 -16.44 22.84 3.09
C PHE A 224 -17.49 21.91 2.49
N SER A 225 -18.38 22.46 1.67
CA SER A 225 -19.32 21.64 0.90
C SER A 225 -18.58 20.80 -0.14
N ASN A 226 -19.29 19.82 -0.72
CA ASN A 226 -18.73 18.95 -1.75
C ASN A 226 -18.44 19.63 -3.09
N LYS A 227 -18.78 20.92 -3.26
CA LYS A 227 -18.55 21.63 -4.52
C LYS A 227 -17.06 21.88 -4.78
N PRO A 228 -16.52 21.45 -5.93
CA PRO A 228 -15.15 21.75 -6.31
C PRO A 228 -15.00 23.21 -6.76
N TYR A 229 -13.88 23.83 -6.41
CA TYR A 229 -13.51 25.18 -6.85
C TYR A 229 -12.01 25.29 -7.06
N LEU A 230 -11.59 25.83 -8.21
CA LEU A 230 -10.24 26.38 -8.34
C LEU A 230 -10.05 27.59 -7.41
N PRO A 231 -8.82 27.97 -7.04
CA PRO A 231 -8.60 29.17 -6.22
C PRO A 231 -9.26 30.42 -6.81
N SER A 232 -9.17 30.62 -8.13
CA SER A 232 -9.78 31.74 -8.88
C SER A 232 -11.32 31.75 -8.82
N GLU A 233 -11.95 30.58 -8.70
CA GLU A 233 -13.40 30.39 -8.70
C GLU A 233 -14.00 30.38 -7.29
N THR A 234 -13.16 30.46 -6.26
CA THR A 234 -13.61 30.38 -4.87
C THR A 234 -14.61 31.52 -4.57
N PRO A 235 -15.85 31.19 -4.12
CA PRO A 235 -16.84 32.19 -3.74
C PRO A 235 -16.28 33.18 -2.73
N ALA A 236 -16.62 34.47 -2.88
CA ALA A 236 -16.02 35.55 -2.09
C ALA A 236 -16.15 35.34 -0.57
N GLY A 237 -17.26 34.78 -0.10
CA GLY A 237 -17.49 34.47 1.31
C GLY A 237 -16.60 33.35 1.87
N LEU A 238 -15.96 32.55 1.01
CA LEU A 238 -15.15 31.39 1.41
C LEU A 238 -13.64 31.62 1.31
N ARG A 239 -13.18 32.64 0.58
CA ARG A 239 -11.74 32.86 0.30
C ARG A 239 -10.89 32.91 1.57
N ALA A 240 -11.31 33.69 2.56
CA ALA A 240 -10.59 33.80 3.83
C ALA A 240 -10.55 32.49 4.61
N LEU A 241 -11.59 31.65 4.49
CA LEU A 241 -11.64 30.35 5.15
C LEU A 241 -10.76 29.31 4.44
N ARG A 242 -10.75 29.33 3.11
CA ARG A 242 -9.87 28.48 2.26
C ARG A 242 -8.41 28.66 2.67
N GLU A 243 -7.95 29.90 2.70
CA GLU A 243 -6.58 30.21 3.09
C GLU A 243 -6.29 29.92 4.57
N LYS A 244 -7.27 30.17 5.45
CA LYS A 244 -7.12 29.90 6.89
C LYS A 244 -6.93 28.40 7.15
N GLU A 245 -7.76 27.54 6.57
CA GLU A 245 -7.62 26.09 6.76
C GLU A 245 -6.25 25.60 6.26
N LEU A 246 -5.80 26.04 5.08
CA LEU A 246 -4.47 25.68 4.57
C LEU A 246 -3.33 26.16 5.49
N ARG A 247 -3.43 27.37 6.06
CA ARG A 247 -2.45 27.84 7.06
C ARG A 247 -2.47 26.97 8.32
N ASP A 248 -3.64 26.60 8.81
CA ASP A 248 -3.78 25.76 10.00
C ASP A 248 -3.21 24.34 9.74
N LEU A 249 -3.41 23.79 8.54
CA LEU A 249 -2.87 22.48 8.13
C LEU A 249 -1.33 22.50 7.96
N ARG A 250 -0.74 23.61 7.50
CA ARG A 250 0.72 23.75 7.42
C ARG A 250 1.39 23.91 8.79
N GLY A 251 0.69 24.51 9.74
CA GLY A 251 1.26 24.88 11.03
C GLY A 251 2.38 25.92 10.89
N ASP A 252 3.27 25.97 11.87
CA ASP A 252 4.35 26.96 11.99
C ASP A 252 5.76 26.36 11.88
N GLY A 253 5.88 25.07 11.57
CA GLY A 253 7.15 24.34 11.48
C GLY A 253 7.84 24.01 12.81
N ASN A 254 7.23 24.37 13.94
CA ASN A 254 7.87 24.31 15.25
C ASN A 254 7.14 23.37 16.21
N GLY A 255 7.79 22.99 17.32
CA GLY A 255 7.19 22.22 18.42
C GLY A 255 6.95 20.73 18.16
N VAL A 256 6.63 20.02 19.24
CA VAL A 256 6.28 18.58 19.23
C VAL A 256 4.84 18.43 18.79
N ARG A 257 4.58 17.49 17.87
CA ARG A 257 3.23 17.18 17.41
C ARG A 257 2.46 16.34 18.43
N LYS A 258 1.21 16.71 18.68
CA LYS A 258 0.29 15.96 19.55
C LYS A 258 -0.58 15.05 18.68
N LEU A 259 -1.04 13.93 19.26
CA LEU A 259 -1.89 12.97 18.55
C LEU A 259 -3.21 13.56 18.03
N SER A 260 -3.66 14.68 18.60
CA SER A 260 -4.85 15.42 18.17
C SER A 260 -4.59 16.44 17.05
N ASP A 261 -3.33 16.76 16.75
CA ASP A 261 -2.96 17.78 15.77
C ASP A 261 -3.31 17.33 14.34
N ARG A 262 -3.53 18.30 13.44
CA ARG A 262 -3.77 18.10 12.01
C ARG A 262 -2.72 18.82 11.16
N VAL A 263 -1.48 18.86 11.66
CA VAL A 263 -0.39 19.62 11.04
C VAL A 263 0.45 18.71 10.16
N TYR A 264 0.50 19.01 8.87
CA TYR A 264 1.26 18.29 7.85
C TYR A 264 2.55 19.07 7.58
N ASP A 265 3.69 18.42 7.77
CA ASP A 265 5.00 19.05 7.58
C ASP A 265 6.08 17.98 7.32
N PHE A 266 7.26 18.40 6.87
CA PHE A 266 8.32 17.52 6.39
C PHE A 266 9.48 17.43 7.37
N ASP A 267 10.13 16.26 7.40
CA ASP A 267 11.38 16.06 8.11
C ASP A 267 12.18 14.89 7.47
N VAL A 268 13.45 14.75 7.81
CA VAL A 268 14.33 13.67 7.33
C VAL A 268 14.13 12.39 8.14
N TYR A 269 14.57 11.25 7.63
CA TYR A 269 14.56 9.98 8.39
C TYR A 269 15.74 9.93 9.36
N ASN A 270 15.62 10.69 10.45
CA ASN A 270 16.54 10.70 11.58
C ASN A 270 15.94 10.04 12.84
N ASP A 271 14.80 9.36 12.70
CA ASP A 271 14.04 8.71 13.78
C ASP A 271 14.14 7.17 13.75
N LEU A 272 15.06 6.61 12.95
CA LEU A 272 15.22 5.16 12.79
C LEU A 272 16.21 4.54 13.80
N GLY A 273 17.22 5.30 14.25
CA GLY A 273 18.22 4.84 15.21
C GLY A 273 17.76 4.95 16.67
N ASN A 274 18.44 4.24 17.58
CA ASN A 274 18.21 4.37 19.03
C ASN A 274 19.53 4.34 19.85
N PRO A 275 20.43 5.32 19.65
CA PRO A 275 21.75 5.33 20.28
C PRO A 275 21.69 5.43 21.81
N ASP A 276 20.64 6.06 22.38
CA ASP A 276 20.41 6.15 23.84
C ASP A 276 20.25 4.76 24.48
N LYS A 277 19.70 3.79 23.75
CA LYS A 277 19.54 2.41 24.21
C LYS A 277 20.81 1.59 24.02
N SER A 278 21.53 1.80 22.90
CA SER A 278 22.82 1.17 22.62
C SER A 278 23.48 1.82 21.40
N VAL A 279 24.80 2.01 21.46
CA VAL A 279 25.60 2.50 20.31
C VAL A 279 25.44 1.65 19.05
N ASN A 280 25.15 0.35 19.19
CA ASN A 280 24.92 -0.56 18.06
C ASN A 280 23.62 -0.26 17.29
N LEU A 281 22.69 0.47 17.91
CA LEU A 281 21.43 0.90 17.31
C LEU A 281 21.53 2.28 16.64
N THR A 282 22.73 2.85 16.56
CA THR A 282 22.98 4.07 15.77
C THR A 282 22.75 3.78 14.30
N ARG A 283 22.01 4.67 13.63
CA ARG A 283 21.76 4.63 12.18
C ARG A 283 22.00 6.01 11.60
N PRO A 284 22.49 6.10 10.35
CA PRO A 284 22.65 7.39 9.70
C PRO A 284 21.29 8.03 9.45
N SER A 285 21.24 9.36 9.51
CA SER A 285 20.08 10.12 9.02
C SER A 285 19.99 10.02 7.51
N LEU A 286 18.79 9.76 6.97
CA LEU A 286 18.53 9.72 5.52
C LEU A 286 17.73 10.96 5.13
N GLY A 287 18.20 11.65 4.09
CA GLY A 287 17.72 12.96 3.68
C GLY A 287 18.79 14.02 3.90
N GLY A 288 19.12 14.75 2.84
CA GLY A 288 20.22 15.71 2.80
C GLY A 288 21.31 15.32 1.79
N LYS A 289 22.37 16.13 1.71
CA LYS A 289 23.43 15.98 0.69
C LYS A 289 24.21 14.67 0.78
N THR A 290 24.41 14.15 2.00
CA THR A 290 25.28 12.98 2.23
C THR A 290 24.60 11.67 1.84
N ILE A 291 23.34 11.48 2.28
CA ILE A 291 22.54 10.28 2.00
C ILE A 291 21.16 10.77 1.51
N PRO A 292 21.01 11.05 0.21
CA PRO A 292 19.76 11.54 -0.38
C PRO A 292 18.58 10.63 -0.06
N TYR A 293 17.43 11.19 0.30
CA TYR A 293 16.21 10.42 0.54
C TYR A 293 14.95 11.30 0.49
N PRO A 294 13.76 10.75 0.15
CA PRO A 294 12.49 11.45 0.32
C PRO A 294 12.29 11.92 1.78
N ARG A 295 11.57 13.02 1.96
CA ARG A 295 11.14 13.48 3.29
C ARG A 295 9.94 12.67 3.78
N ARG A 296 9.79 12.61 5.10
CA ARG A 296 8.67 11.98 5.82
C ARG A 296 7.86 13.01 6.60
N CYS A 297 6.75 12.57 7.20
CA CYS A 297 5.93 13.38 8.08
C CYS A 297 6.71 13.81 9.35
N ARG A 298 6.82 15.12 9.57
CA ARG A 298 7.46 15.72 10.74
C ARG A 298 6.69 15.39 12.01
N THR A 299 7.42 14.97 13.04
CA THR A 299 6.88 14.69 14.37
C THR A 299 7.39 15.67 15.43
N GLY A 300 8.57 16.26 15.21
CA GLY A 300 9.10 17.35 16.03
C GLY A 300 9.42 16.98 17.46
N ARG A 301 9.63 15.69 17.77
CA ARG A 301 10.09 15.24 19.08
C ARG A 301 11.50 15.78 19.33
N LEU A 302 11.86 15.80 20.61
CA LEU A 302 13.18 16.26 21.01
C LEU A 302 14.26 15.33 20.44
N PRO A 303 15.49 15.82 20.25
CA PRO A 303 16.62 14.97 19.91
C PRO A 303 16.90 13.91 20.98
N MET A 304 17.68 12.89 20.62
CA MET A 304 18.25 11.91 21.55
C MET A 304 19.31 12.56 22.44
N ASP A 305 19.50 12.03 23.65
CA ASP A 305 20.51 12.55 24.59
C ASP A 305 21.95 12.27 24.08
N SER A 306 22.15 11.14 23.41
CA SER A 306 23.45 10.71 22.87
C SER A 306 23.75 11.21 21.45
N ASP A 307 22.76 11.72 20.72
CA ASP A 307 22.91 12.23 19.36
C ASP A 307 21.89 13.36 19.08
N ILE A 308 22.38 14.60 19.09
CA ILE A 308 21.54 15.79 18.86
C ILE A 308 20.96 15.88 17.43
N THR A 309 21.44 15.05 16.50
CA THR A 309 20.96 15.00 15.11
C THR A 309 19.86 13.96 14.89
N ALA A 310 19.74 13.00 15.81
CA ALA A 310 18.72 11.95 15.78
C ALA A 310 17.49 12.35 16.60
N GLU A 311 16.29 12.15 16.05
CA GLU A 311 15.04 12.40 16.77
C GLU A 311 14.77 11.27 17.79
N SER A 312 14.22 11.61 18.96
CA SER A 312 13.89 10.62 19.98
C SER A 312 12.92 9.55 19.49
N ARG A 313 13.02 8.34 20.06
CA ARG A 313 12.21 7.18 19.66
C ARG A 313 10.91 7.11 20.45
N VAL A 314 9.88 6.56 19.80
CA VAL A 314 8.61 6.17 20.42
C VAL A 314 8.45 4.67 20.26
N GLU A 315 8.45 3.91 21.36
CA GLU A 315 8.22 2.47 21.34
C GLU A 315 6.75 2.13 21.63
N LYS A 316 6.30 0.96 21.17
CA LYS A 316 4.96 0.44 21.50
C LYS A 316 4.78 0.33 23.02
N PRO A 317 3.56 0.54 23.55
CA PRO A 317 2.29 0.70 22.83
C PRO A 317 1.95 2.14 22.42
N ILE A 318 2.86 3.10 22.56
CA ILE A 318 2.60 4.51 22.25
C ILE A 318 2.61 4.70 20.73
N PRO A 319 1.59 5.31 20.11
CA PRO A 319 1.57 5.54 18.66
C PRO A 319 2.52 6.66 18.26
N LEU A 320 3.12 6.53 17.08
CA LEU A 320 3.87 7.62 16.45
C LEU A 320 2.87 8.66 15.92
N TYR A 321 3.24 9.94 15.92
CA TYR A 321 2.36 10.97 15.38
C TYR A 321 2.22 10.85 13.85
N VAL A 322 0.97 10.94 13.40
CA VAL A 322 0.55 11.44 12.10
C VAL A 322 -0.60 12.42 12.32
N PRO A 323 -0.90 13.31 11.36
CA PRO A 323 -2.08 14.17 11.43
C PRO A 323 -3.33 13.34 11.74
N ARG A 324 -4.16 13.83 12.66
CA ARG A 324 -5.21 13.02 13.33
C ARG A 324 -6.14 12.26 12.39
N ASP A 325 -6.43 12.84 11.22
CA ASP A 325 -7.35 12.29 10.21
C ASP A 325 -6.70 11.19 9.35
N GLU A 326 -5.37 11.01 9.42
CA GLU A 326 -4.61 9.99 8.68
C GLU A 326 -4.53 8.64 9.41
N GLN A 327 -4.83 8.63 10.72
CA GLN A 327 -4.78 7.43 11.53
C GLN A 327 -5.75 6.38 11.01
N PHE A 328 -5.36 5.11 11.15
CA PHE A 328 -6.21 3.98 10.83
C PHE A 328 -7.57 4.06 11.53
N GLU A 329 -8.61 3.67 10.80
CA GLU A 329 -9.87 3.34 11.43
C GLU A 329 -9.73 2.09 12.31
N GLU A 330 -10.69 1.89 13.21
CA GLU A 330 -10.61 0.83 14.21
C GLU A 330 -10.58 -0.57 13.57
N SER A 331 -11.28 -0.80 12.47
CA SER A 331 -11.24 -2.04 11.69
C SER A 331 -9.85 -2.34 11.13
N LYS A 332 -9.20 -1.33 10.54
CA LYS A 332 -7.83 -1.42 10.03
C LYS A 332 -6.84 -1.64 11.17
N GLN A 333 -6.96 -0.86 12.25
CA GLN A 333 -6.12 -1.01 13.44
C GLN A 333 -6.28 -2.39 14.08
N ASN A 334 -7.51 -2.92 14.15
CA ASN A 334 -7.78 -4.27 14.65
C ASN A 334 -7.15 -5.33 13.73
N THR A 335 -7.27 -5.20 12.41
CA THR A 335 -6.61 -6.12 11.45
C THR A 335 -5.10 -6.14 11.68
N PHE A 336 -4.48 -4.97 11.88
CA PHE A 336 -3.03 -4.85 12.07
C PHE A 336 -2.54 -5.24 13.48
N SER A 337 -3.40 -5.16 14.50
CA SER A 337 -3.05 -5.41 15.91
C SER A 337 -3.55 -6.74 16.48
N ALA A 338 -4.59 -7.33 15.88
CA ALA A 338 -5.18 -8.61 16.27
C ALA A 338 -4.61 -9.74 15.41
N GLY A 339 -4.41 -10.91 16.02
CA GLY A 339 -4.09 -12.13 15.30
C GLY A 339 -2.63 -12.56 15.48
N ARG A 340 -1.83 -12.56 14.41
CA ARG A 340 -0.59 -13.37 14.36
C ARG A 340 0.69 -12.59 14.63
N LEU A 341 0.90 -11.39 14.06
CA LEU A 341 2.15 -10.64 14.22
C LEU A 341 2.46 -10.33 15.70
N LYS A 342 1.46 -9.84 16.43
CA LYS A 342 1.59 -9.55 17.86
C LYS A 342 1.83 -10.82 18.68
N ALA A 343 1.09 -11.90 18.40
CA ALA A 343 1.26 -13.19 19.09
C ALA A 343 2.65 -13.80 18.84
N VAL A 344 3.13 -13.77 17.60
CA VAL A 344 4.46 -14.28 17.23
C VAL A 344 5.56 -13.45 17.87
N LEU A 345 5.54 -12.12 17.68
CA LEU A 345 6.63 -11.25 18.15
C LEU A 345 6.72 -11.18 19.68
N HIS A 346 5.59 -11.14 20.40
CA HIS A 346 5.60 -10.92 21.85
C HIS A 346 5.48 -12.19 22.70
N ASN A 347 4.83 -13.25 22.22
CA ASN A 347 4.61 -14.45 23.03
C ASN A 347 5.52 -15.61 22.59
N ILE A 348 5.78 -15.75 21.29
CA ILE A 348 6.43 -16.96 20.75
C ILE A 348 7.91 -16.75 20.56
N ILE A 349 8.35 -15.67 19.93
CA ILE A 349 9.78 -15.42 19.71
C ILE A 349 10.58 -15.47 21.02
N PRO A 350 10.12 -14.85 22.13
CA PRO A 350 10.79 -14.98 23.42
C PRO A 350 10.83 -16.42 23.93
N SER A 351 9.72 -17.16 23.82
CA SER A 351 9.62 -18.56 24.25
C SER A 351 10.51 -19.48 23.41
N LEU A 352 10.55 -19.29 22.08
CA LEU A 352 11.47 -19.97 21.17
C LEU A 352 12.92 -19.72 21.59
N LYS A 353 13.30 -18.46 21.85
CA LYS A 353 14.64 -18.13 22.31
C LYS A 353 15.00 -18.80 23.65
N ALA A 354 14.02 -18.96 24.55
CA ALA A 354 14.23 -19.59 25.85
C ALA A 354 14.28 -21.13 25.79
N THR A 355 13.56 -21.74 24.84
CA THR A 355 13.37 -23.21 24.76
C THR A 355 14.34 -23.88 23.79
N ILE A 356 14.78 -23.16 22.75
CA ILE A 356 15.73 -23.69 21.80
C ILE A 356 17.08 -23.87 22.52
N SER A 357 17.44 -25.12 22.81
CA SER A 357 18.81 -25.49 23.20
C SER A 357 19.77 -25.21 22.04
N ALA A 358 21.08 -25.18 22.31
CA ALA A 358 22.13 -24.90 21.32
C ALA A 358 22.07 -25.77 20.04
N ASP A 359 21.33 -26.89 20.05
CA ASP A 359 21.26 -27.85 18.95
C ASP A 359 19.99 -27.76 18.07
N ASN A 360 19.00 -26.89 18.36
CA ASN A 360 17.67 -26.94 17.72
C ASN A 360 17.21 -25.62 17.02
N HIS A 361 18.15 -24.83 16.49
CA HIS A 361 17.85 -23.54 15.83
C HIS A 361 17.31 -23.67 14.40
N ASP A 362 17.54 -24.81 13.74
CA ASP A 362 17.41 -24.97 12.29
C ASP A 362 16.40 -26.04 11.87
N PHE A 363 15.93 -25.95 10.62
CA PHE A 363 15.07 -27.00 10.04
C PHE A 363 15.92 -28.24 9.75
N SER A 364 15.49 -29.42 10.24
CA SER A 364 16.17 -30.68 9.98
C SER A 364 15.79 -31.29 8.62
N GLY A 365 14.61 -30.94 8.10
CA GLY A 365 14.13 -31.34 6.77
C GLY A 365 12.99 -30.48 6.26
N PHE A 366 12.57 -30.67 5.00
CA PHE A 366 11.43 -29.93 4.44
C PHE A 366 10.10 -30.25 5.14
N SER A 367 9.96 -31.46 5.72
CA SER A 367 8.80 -31.83 6.54
C SER A 367 8.60 -30.89 7.73
N ASP A 368 9.70 -30.38 8.29
CA ASP A 368 9.66 -29.45 9.42
C ASP A 368 9.10 -28.08 9.02
N ILE A 369 9.27 -27.70 7.75
CA ILE A 369 8.68 -26.49 7.19
C ILE A 369 7.19 -26.75 6.94
N ASP A 370 6.84 -27.91 6.38
CA ASP A 370 5.45 -28.33 6.13
C ASP A 370 4.57 -28.34 7.40
N ILE A 371 5.15 -28.73 8.55
CA ILE A 371 4.46 -28.74 9.85
C ILE A 371 3.94 -27.35 10.21
N LEU A 372 4.61 -26.27 9.81
CA LEU A 372 4.18 -24.89 10.08
C LEU A 372 2.77 -24.59 9.50
N TYR A 373 2.40 -25.28 8.41
CA TYR A 373 1.11 -25.09 7.73
C TYR A 373 0.09 -26.19 8.01
N LYS A 374 0.51 -27.39 8.42
CA LYS A 374 -0.38 -28.53 8.66
C LYS A 374 -0.84 -28.63 10.11
N GLU A 375 0.13 -28.55 11.03
CA GLU A 375 -0.05 -28.83 12.45
C GLU A 375 0.13 -27.57 13.30
N GLY A 376 0.96 -26.62 12.86
CA GLY A 376 1.19 -25.34 13.53
C GLY A 376 2.45 -25.33 14.39
N LEU A 377 2.87 -24.13 14.78
CA LEU A 377 4.19 -23.89 15.38
C LEU A 377 4.33 -24.44 16.81
N LEU A 378 3.25 -24.50 17.59
CA LEU A 378 3.30 -24.98 18.99
C LEU A 378 3.64 -26.47 19.11
N LEU A 379 3.09 -27.29 18.21
CA LEU A 379 3.36 -28.73 18.16
C LEU A 379 4.84 -28.99 17.83
N LYS A 380 5.40 -28.22 16.89
CA LYS A 380 6.79 -28.36 16.47
C LYS A 380 7.80 -28.10 17.59
N VAL A 381 7.50 -27.17 18.49
CA VAL A 381 8.45 -26.73 19.52
C VAL A 381 8.17 -27.40 20.88
N GLY A 382 7.12 -28.22 20.98
CA GLY A 382 6.76 -28.89 22.24
C GLY A 382 6.30 -27.92 23.35
N LEU A 383 5.91 -26.69 23.00
CA LEU A 383 5.59 -25.59 23.92
C LEU A 383 4.12 -25.55 24.39
N GLN A 384 3.36 -26.61 24.11
CA GLN A 384 1.93 -26.68 24.42
C GLN A 384 1.61 -26.61 25.92
N ASP A 385 2.53 -26.93 26.83
CA ASP A 385 2.22 -26.88 28.27
C ASP A 385 2.70 -25.60 28.96
N GLU A 386 3.66 -24.88 28.37
CA GLU A 386 4.40 -23.78 29.01
C GLU A 386 3.81 -22.40 28.68
N ILE A 387 3.40 -22.19 27.42
CA ILE A 387 2.73 -20.94 27.00
C ILE A 387 1.35 -20.81 27.64
N TRP A 388 0.66 -21.92 27.85
CA TRP A 388 -0.69 -21.95 28.43
C TRP A 388 -0.72 -21.64 29.93
N LYS A 389 0.40 -21.83 30.65
CA LYS A 389 0.54 -21.43 32.06
C LYS A 389 0.79 -19.92 32.23
N ASN A 390 1.35 -19.26 31.22
CA ASN A 390 1.76 -17.85 31.28
C ASN A 390 0.75 -16.86 30.65
N LEU A 391 -0.34 -17.37 30.04
CA LEU A 391 -1.42 -16.54 29.53
C LEU A 391 -2.42 -16.19 30.65
N PRO A 392 -2.65 -14.91 30.99
CA PRO A 392 -3.62 -14.52 32.00
C PRO A 392 -5.03 -14.61 31.42
N LEU A 393 -5.65 -15.78 31.48
CA LEU A 393 -7.04 -15.98 31.03
C LEU A 393 -8.00 -16.10 32.23
N PRO A 394 -9.08 -15.29 32.30
CA PRO A 394 -10.15 -15.48 33.28
C PRO A 394 -10.81 -16.87 33.13
N LYS A 395 -11.31 -17.43 34.24
CA LYS A 395 -11.91 -18.79 34.37
C LYS A 395 -13.24 -19.01 33.61
N VAL A 396 -13.32 -18.61 32.34
CA VAL A 396 -14.40 -18.97 31.41
C VAL A 396 -13.76 -19.52 30.14
N VAL A 397 -13.16 -20.71 30.24
CA VAL A 397 -12.36 -21.32 29.17
C VAL A 397 -12.92 -22.69 28.81
N THR A 398 -13.85 -22.71 27.85
CA THR A 398 -14.12 -23.85 26.97
C THR A 398 -14.35 -23.43 25.51
N ARG A 399 -14.47 -22.13 25.20
CA ARG A 399 -14.58 -21.62 23.82
C ARG A 399 -13.30 -21.03 23.22
N ILE A 400 -12.21 -20.93 24.01
CA ILE A 400 -10.92 -20.38 23.55
C ILE A 400 -9.98 -21.48 23.04
N GLN A 401 -10.20 -22.75 23.42
CA GLN A 401 -9.34 -23.87 23.03
C GLN A 401 -9.22 -24.04 21.50
N GLU A 402 -10.29 -23.77 20.74
CA GLU A 402 -10.26 -23.86 19.27
C GLU A 402 -9.72 -22.60 18.58
N SER A 403 -9.72 -21.43 19.24
CA SER A 403 -9.31 -20.16 18.60
C SER A 403 -7.82 -19.87 18.70
N SER A 404 -7.13 -20.38 19.73
CA SER A 404 -5.67 -20.21 19.88
C SER A 404 -4.84 -21.21 19.07
N GLU A 405 -5.35 -22.43 18.81
CA GLU A 405 -4.69 -23.38 17.89
C GLU A 405 -4.67 -22.84 16.44
N GLY A 406 -5.73 -22.15 16.01
CA GLY A 406 -5.79 -21.49 14.70
C GLY A 406 -4.92 -20.24 14.57
N LEU A 407 -4.51 -19.60 15.68
CA LEU A 407 -3.70 -18.37 15.63
C LEU A 407 -2.23 -18.64 15.25
N LEU A 408 -1.73 -19.86 15.43
CA LEU A 408 -0.30 -20.22 15.31
C LEU A 408 -0.02 -21.27 14.22
N LYS A 409 -1.04 -21.56 13.42
CA LYS A 409 -0.95 -22.32 12.17
C LYS A 409 -1.00 -21.34 11.02
N TYR A 410 0.02 -21.39 10.18
CA TYR A 410 0.10 -20.56 8.98
C TYR A 410 -0.81 -21.13 7.88
N ASP A 411 -1.48 -20.26 7.15
CA ASP A 411 -2.23 -20.69 5.96
C ASP A 411 -1.26 -21.18 4.90
N THR A 412 -1.61 -22.23 4.15
CA THR A 412 -0.72 -22.74 3.11
C THR A 412 -0.53 -21.67 2.01
N PRO A 413 0.71 -21.22 1.73
CA PRO A 413 0.98 -20.20 0.71
C PRO A 413 0.47 -20.64 -0.66
N LYS A 414 -0.03 -19.69 -1.47
CA LYS A 414 -0.59 -20.00 -2.80
C LYS A 414 0.40 -20.74 -3.69
N ILE A 415 1.71 -20.45 -3.62
CA ILE A 415 2.75 -21.12 -4.42
C ILE A 415 2.73 -22.65 -4.27
N LEU A 416 2.24 -23.18 -3.15
CA LEU A 416 2.15 -24.62 -2.90
C LEU A 416 0.75 -25.21 -3.16
N SER A 417 -0.23 -24.38 -3.50
CA SER A 417 -1.64 -24.79 -3.56
C SER A 417 -1.94 -25.75 -4.72
N LYS A 418 -1.25 -25.61 -5.85
CA LYS A 418 -1.44 -26.45 -7.04
C LYS A 418 -0.32 -27.46 -7.27
N ASP A 419 0.91 -27.09 -6.92
CA ASP A 419 2.10 -27.94 -7.04
C ASP A 419 3.04 -27.67 -5.86
N LYS A 420 3.21 -28.67 -4.97
CA LYS A 420 4.06 -28.55 -3.79
C LYS A 420 5.56 -28.45 -4.11
N PHE A 421 5.95 -28.81 -5.32
CA PHE A 421 7.33 -28.80 -5.79
C PHE A 421 7.61 -27.64 -6.76
N ALA A 422 6.66 -26.73 -6.96
CA ALA A 422 6.80 -25.60 -7.88
C ALA A 422 8.09 -24.82 -7.64
N TRP A 423 8.43 -24.56 -6.37
CA TRP A 423 9.61 -23.79 -5.95
C TRP A 423 10.96 -24.41 -6.38
N LEU A 424 11.04 -25.73 -6.61
CA LEU A 424 12.28 -26.39 -7.06
C LEU A 424 12.55 -26.17 -8.55
N ARG A 425 11.48 -25.92 -9.33
CA ARG A 425 11.52 -25.89 -10.79
C ARG A 425 12.14 -24.61 -11.32
N ASP A 426 12.94 -24.75 -12.37
CA ASP A 426 13.59 -23.61 -13.03
C ASP A 426 12.62 -22.72 -13.78
N ASP A 427 11.55 -23.31 -14.34
CA ASP A 427 10.54 -22.54 -15.04
C ASP A 427 9.72 -21.67 -14.08
N GLU A 428 9.42 -22.13 -12.86
CA GLU A 428 8.75 -21.30 -11.86
C GLU A 428 9.65 -20.18 -11.33
N PHE A 429 10.93 -20.47 -11.10
CA PHE A 429 11.93 -19.45 -10.74
C PHE A 429 12.00 -18.33 -11.79
N ALA A 430 12.03 -18.68 -13.08
CA ALA A 430 12.03 -17.69 -14.15
C ALA A 430 10.68 -17.00 -14.35
N ARG A 431 9.56 -17.74 -14.20
CA ARG A 431 8.20 -17.19 -14.32
C ARG A 431 7.97 -16.09 -13.28
N GLN A 432 8.46 -16.25 -12.05
CA GLN A 432 8.31 -15.24 -11.01
C GLN A 432 8.98 -13.89 -11.34
N ALA A 433 9.93 -13.83 -12.28
CA ALA A 433 10.51 -12.58 -12.75
C ALA A 433 9.52 -11.70 -13.55
N VAL A 434 8.43 -12.29 -14.08
CA VAL A 434 7.39 -11.58 -14.86
C VAL A 434 5.99 -11.65 -14.24
N SER A 435 5.76 -12.56 -13.28
CA SER A 435 4.44 -12.76 -12.65
C SER A 435 4.50 -13.18 -11.17
N GLY A 436 5.67 -13.03 -10.53
CA GLY A 436 5.82 -13.18 -9.08
C GLY A 436 5.51 -11.88 -8.34
N VAL A 437 6.01 -11.78 -7.11
CA VAL A 437 5.82 -10.59 -6.25
C VAL A 437 6.78 -9.43 -6.59
N ASN A 438 7.86 -9.67 -7.35
CA ASN A 438 8.76 -8.62 -7.83
C ASN A 438 8.90 -8.64 -9.35
N PRO A 439 7.80 -8.47 -10.11
CA PRO A 439 7.80 -8.68 -11.55
C PRO A 439 8.38 -7.48 -12.31
N VAL A 440 9.14 -6.60 -11.66
CA VAL A 440 9.58 -5.30 -12.21
C VAL A 440 11.10 -5.15 -12.31
N SER A 441 11.87 -6.18 -11.93
CA SER A 441 13.35 -6.13 -11.95
C SER A 441 13.97 -6.75 -13.20
N ILE A 442 13.19 -7.48 -14.01
CA ILE A 442 13.70 -8.08 -15.24
C ILE A 442 13.89 -7.02 -16.32
N GLU A 443 14.99 -7.12 -17.05
CA GLU A 443 15.36 -6.23 -18.14
C GLU A 443 15.76 -7.04 -19.37
N SER A 444 15.66 -6.43 -20.56
CA SER A 444 16.22 -7.02 -21.78
C SER A 444 17.73 -6.88 -21.78
N LEU A 445 18.45 -7.97 -22.04
CA LEU A 445 19.90 -7.96 -22.12
C LEU A 445 20.36 -7.30 -23.42
N LYS A 446 20.97 -6.11 -23.33
CA LYS A 446 21.42 -5.35 -24.50
C LYS A 446 22.86 -5.60 -24.92
N VAL A 447 23.73 -5.95 -23.96
CA VAL A 447 25.16 -6.15 -24.20
C VAL A 447 25.59 -7.45 -23.52
N PHE A 448 26.40 -8.25 -24.21
CA PHE A 448 27.01 -9.46 -23.67
C PHE A 448 28.55 -9.39 -23.79
N PRO A 449 29.31 -9.77 -22.74
CA PRO A 449 28.83 -10.09 -21.40
C PRO A 449 28.21 -8.85 -20.71
N PRO A 450 27.32 -9.05 -19.70
CA PRO A 450 26.82 -7.94 -18.89
C PRO A 450 27.95 -7.12 -18.27
N LYS A 451 27.75 -5.82 -18.07
CA LYS A 451 28.75 -4.90 -17.52
C LYS A 451 28.23 -4.19 -16.28
N SER A 452 29.11 -4.03 -15.29
CA SER A 452 28.87 -3.18 -14.11
C SER A 452 29.13 -1.72 -14.43
N ASN A 453 28.37 -0.83 -13.81
CA ASN A 453 28.60 0.62 -13.81
C ASN A 453 29.38 1.08 -12.58
N LEU A 454 29.78 0.17 -11.69
CA LEU A 454 30.58 0.49 -10.52
C LEU A 454 32.01 0.86 -10.92
N ASP A 455 32.65 1.68 -10.08
CA ASP A 455 34.02 2.14 -10.28
C ASP A 455 35.01 0.97 -10.30
N PRO A 456 35.72 0.72 -11.42
CA PRO A 456 36.64 -0.40 -11.52
C PRO A 456 37.86 -0.28 -10.62
N GLU A 457 38.24 0.94 -10.20
CA GLU A 457 39.35 1.15 -9.27
C GLU A 457 39.01 0.65 -7.86
N ILE A 458 37.72 0.68 -7.49
CA ILE A 458 37.22 0.24 -6.18
C ILE A 458 36.79 -1.23 -6.22
N TYR A 459 36.06 -1.63 -7.26
CA TYR A 459 35.36 -2.92 -7.31
C TYR A 459 35.96 -3.94 -8.28
N GLY A 460 37.03 -3.58 -8.98
CA GLY A 460 37.71 -4.43 -9.95
C GLY A 460 37.02 -4.47 -11.33
N PRO A 461 37.33 -5.46 -12.17
CA PRO A 461 36.85 -5.50 -13.56
C PRO A 461 35.32 -5.44 -13.68
N GLN A 462 34.85 -4.54 -14.54
CA GLN A 462 33.42 -4.28 -14.77
C GLN A 462 32.73 -5.41 -15.55
N GLU A 463 33.46 -6.19 -16.33
CA GLU A 463 32.91 -7.28 -17.12
C GLU A 463 32.42 -8.43 -16.23
N SER A 464 31.25 -8.97 -16.56
CA SER A 464 30.75 -10.22 -15.98
C SER A 464 31.69 -11.40 -16.30
N ALA A 465 31.76 -12.36 -15.38
CA ALA A 465 32.43 -13.64 -15.60
C ALA A 465 31.62 -14.60 -16.48
N ILE A 466 30.37 -14.26 -16.86
CA ILE A 466 29.58 -15.06 -17.77
C ILE A 466 30.17 -14.97 -19.17
N LYS A 467 30.55 -16.12 -19.72
CA LYS A 467 31.08 -16.27 -21.07
C LYS A 467 30.06 -16.93 -21.98
N GLU A 468 30.26 -16.77 -23.29
CA GLU A 468 29.39 -17.35 -24.32
C GLU A 468 29.27 -18.88 -24.18
N GLU A 469 30.38 -19.56 -23.87
CA GLU A 469 30.43 -21.02 -23.63
C GLU A 469 29.49 -21.50 -22.50
N HIS A 470 29.17 -20.64 -21.52
CA HIS A 470 28.24 -20.99 -20.44
C HIS A 470 26.77 -21.05 -20.90
N ILE A 471 26.41 -20.34 -21.97
CA ILE A 471 25.00 -20.13 -22.35
C ILE A 471 24.62 -20.71 -23.70
N LEU A 472 25.57 -20.96 -24.62
CA LEU A 472 25.28 -21.45 -25.99
C LEU A 472 24.39 -22.71 -26.00
N GLY A 473 24.66 -23.67 -25.11
CA GLY A 473 23.87 -24.90 -24.98
C GLY A 473 22.42 -24.70 -24.53
N HIS A 474 22.03 -23.47 -24.17
CA HIS A 474 20.71 -23.13 -23.67
C HIS A 474 19.88 -22.23 -24.59
N LEU A 475 20.44 -21.78 -25.73
CA LEU A 475 19.81 -20.85 -26.67
C LEU A 475 18.94 -21.52 -27.75
N ASN A 476 18.60 -22.80 -27.56
CA ASN A 476 17.75 -23.56 -28.49
C ASN A 476 18.24 -23.53 -29.95
N GLY A 477 19.57 -23.60 -30.13
CA GLY A 477 20.22 -23.63 -31.45
C GLY A 477 20.53 -22.25 -32.05
N LEU A 478 20.13 -21.15 -31.41
CA LEU A 478 20.52 -19.80 -31.83
C LEU A 478 21.98 -19.50 -31.44
N SER A 479 22.67 -18.70 -32.26
CA SER A 479 23.90 -18.04 -31.82
C SER A 479 23.60 -16.96 -30.77
N LEU A 480 24.63 -16.53 -30.03
CA LEU A 480 24.52 -15.39 -29.13
C LEU A 480 24.03 -14.13 -29.86
N SER A 481 24.58 -13.85 -31.05
CA SER A 481 24.20 -12.67 -31.85
C SER A 481 22.73 -12.72 -32.26
N GLN A 482 22.25 -13.86 -32.76
CA GLN A 482 20.84 -14.07 -33.11
C GLN A 482 19.93 -13.89 -31.89
N ALA A 483 20.30 -14.47 -30.74
CA ALA A 483 19.51 -14.35 -29.52
C ALA A 483 19.40 -12.90 -29.01
N LEU A 484 20.45 -12.08 -29.18
CA LEU A 484 20.41 -10.65 -28.86
C LEU A 484 19.56 -9.86 -29.88
N GLU A 485 19.78 -10.08 -31.18
CA GLU A 485 19.05 -9.40 -32.27
C GLU A 485 17.55 -9.70 -32.22
N GLU A 486 17.18 -10.94 -31.94
CA GLU A 486 15.79 -11.37 -31.78
C GLU A 486 15.18 -11.05 -30.41
N ASN A 487 15.91 -10.33 -29.54
CA ASN A 487 15.50 -9.97 -28.18
C ASN A 487 15.05 -11.18 -27.33
N LYS A 488 15.81 -12.27 -27.38
CA LYS A 488 15.54 -13.51 -26.65
C LYS A 488 16.29 -13.61 -25.31
N LEU A 489 17.19 -12.67 -25.02
CA LEU A 489 17.97 -12.66 -23.78
C LEU A 489 17.50 -11.57 -22.83
N PHE A 490 17.35 -11.95 -21.56
CA PHE A 490 16.90 -11.09 -20.47
C PHE A 490 17.79 -11.29 -19.25
N ILE A 491 17.78 -10.32 -18.34
CA ILE A 491 18.62 -10.30 -17.16
C ILE A 491 17.84 -9.77 -15.95
N VAL A 492 18.13 -10.35 -14.78
CA VAL A 492 17.91 -9.70 -13.49
C VAL A 492 19.29 -9.44 -12.90
N ASP A 493 19.65 -8.16 -12.75
CA ASP A 493 20.98 -7.73 -12.32
C ASP A 493 20.92 -7.02 -10.95
N TYR A 494 21.39 -7.72 -9.91
CA TYR A 494 21.54 -7.18 -8.56
C TYR A 494 22.99 -6.96 -8.17
N HIS A 495 23.91 -7.09 -9.12
CA HIS A 495 25.32 -6.97 -8.85
C HIS A 495 25.67 -5.60 -8.29
N ASP A 496 25.27 -4.54 -9.01
CA ASP A 496 25.62 -3.16 -8.66
C ASP A 496 24.89 -2.68 -7.40
N VAL A 497 23.75 -3.30 -7.07
CA VAL A 497 22.99 -2.99 -5.85
C VAL A 497 23.68 -3.57 -4.61
N TYR A 498 24.17 -4.80 -4.67
CA TYR A 498 24.72 -5.50 -3.50
C TYR A 498 26.23 -5.34 -3.32
N LEU A 499 27.01 -5.35 -4.41
CA LEU A 499 28.48 -5.39 -4.34
C LEU A 499 29.07 -4.30 -3.42
N PRO A 500 28.59 -3.04 -3.41
CA PRO A 500 29.09 -1.99 -2.52
C PRO A 500 28.88 -2.26 -1.01
N PHE A 501 28.02 -3.21 -0.67
CA PHE A 501 27.63 -3.52 0.71
C PHE A 501 28.09 -4.90 1.18
N LEU A 502 28.57 -5.77 0.27
CA LEU A 502 28.81 -7.18 0.57
C LEU A 502 29.85 -7.44 1.64
N GLU A 503 30.96 -6.69 1.65
CA GLU A 503 32.00 -6.86 2.69
C GLU A 503 31.39 -6.66 4.09
N ARG A 504 30.65 -5.57 4.25
CA ARG A 504 29.97 -5.21 5.50
C ARG A 504 28.85 -6.17 5.86
N ILE A 505 28.06 -6.63 4.88
CA ILE A 505 26.97 -7.60 5.08
C ILE A 505 27.54 -8.97 5.49
N ASN A 506 28.59 -9.44 4.81
CA ASN A 506 29.19 -10.75 5.07
C ASN A 506 29.99 -10.79 6.37
N ALA A 507 30.37 -9.62 6.90
CA ALA A 507 30.93 -9.50 8.25
C ALA A 507 29.88 -9.61 9.36
N LEU A 508 28.57 -9.52 9.06
CA LEU A 508 27.50 -9.70 10.05
C LEU A 508 27.32 -11.19 10.39
N ASP A 509 27.07 -11.46 11.67
CA ASP A 509 26.77 -12.80 12.14
C ASP A 509 25.48 -13.35 11.51
N GLY A 510 25.54 -14.62 11.12
CA GLY A 510 24.40 -15.33 10.51
C GLY A 510 23.93 -14.73 9.18
N ARG A 511 24.80 -14.02 8.45
CA ARG A 511 24.53 -13.48 7.11
C ARG A 511 25.68 -13.76 6.16
N LYS A 512 25.34 -14.23 4.96
CA LYS A 512 26.26 -14.42 3.84
C LYS A 512 25.53 -14.20 2.53
N ALA A 513 26.12 -13.43 1.64
CA ALA A 513 25.51 -13.05 0.38
C ALA A 513 26.54 -12.92 -0.73
N TYR A 514 26.03 -13.04 -1.96
CA TYR A 514 26.69 -12.65 -3.18
C TYR A 514 25.93 -11.49 -3.82
N ALA A 515 26.61 -10.78 -4.71
CA ALA A 515 26.04 -9.90 -5.70
C ALA A 515 25.68 -10.78 -6.91
N THR A 516 24.39 -10.85 -7.27
CA THR A 516 23.93 -11.82 -8.27
C THR A 516 23.55 -11.20 -9.61
N ARG A 517 23.89 -11.88 -10.71
CA ARG A 517 23.27 -11.67 -12.03
C ARG A 517 22.63 -12.96 -12.52
N THR A 518 21.42 -12.88 -13.06
CA THR A 518 20.73 -14.04 -13.63
C THR A 518 20.35 -13.78 -15.07
N LEU A 519 20.79 -14.64 -15.99
CA LEU A 519 20.39 -14.58 -17.38
C LEU A 519 19.23 -15.53 -17.65
N PHE A 520 18.30 -15.06 -18.48
CA PHE A 520 17.15 -15.80 -18.95
C PHE A 520 17.09 -15.82 -20.47
N PHE A 521 16.61 -16.93 -21.02
CA PHE A 521 16.29 -17.10 -22.43
C PHE A 521 14.77 -17.20 -22.61
N LEU A 522 14.21 -16.44 -23.54
CA LEU A 522 12.82 -16.55 -23.96
C LEU A 522 12.69 -17.66 -25.00
N THR A 523 12.06 -18.76 -24.58
CA THR A 523 11.89 -19.95 -25.42
C THR A 523 10.92 -19.71 -26.58
N PRO A 524 10.93 -20.55 -27.62
CA PRO A 524 9.90 -20.52 -28.68
C PRO A 524 8.47 -20.72 -28.17
N LEU A 525 8.29 -21.28 -26.96
CA LEU A 525 6.99 -21.42 -26.32
C LEU A 525 6.49 -20.13 -25.64
N GLY A 526 7.28 -19.06 -25.67
CA GLY A 526 6.96 -17.78 -25.03
C GLY A 526 7.27 -17.73 -23.54
N THR A 527 7.89 -18.79 -22.98
CA THR A 527 8.25 -18.85 -21.55
C THR A 527 9.72 -18.52 -21.29
N LEU A 528 10.02 -17.95 -20.13
CA LEU A 528 11.39 -17.72 -19.69
C LEU A 528 12.04 -18.99 -19.11
N LYS A 529 13.32 -19.17 -19.41
CA LYS A 529 14.18 -20.22 -18.86
C LYS A 529 15.43 -19.58 -18.26
N PRO A 530 15.82 -19.87 -17.01
CA PRO A 530 17.10 -19.41 -16.46
C PRO A 530 18.24 -20.20 -17.10
N ILE A 531 19.32 -19.52 -17.51
CA ILE A 531 20.42 -20.15 -18.26
C ILE A 531 21.79 -19.97 -17.61
N ALA A 532 21.97 -18.96 -16.76
CA ALA A 532 23.20 -18.76 -16.00
C ALA A 532 22.94 -17.86 -14.78
N ILE A 533 23.68 -18.11 -13.69
CA ILE A 533 23.74 -17.25 -12.52
C ILE A 533 25.22 -16.92 -12.26
N GLU A 534 25.55 -15.63 -12.21
CA GLU A 534 26.82 -15.15 -11.69
C GLU A 534 26.66 -14.80 -10.20
N LEU A 535 27.59 -15.26 -9.38
CA LEU A 535 27.70 -14.92 -7.96
C LEU A 535 29.04 -14.23 -7.76
N SER A 536 28.98 -12.96 -7.36
CA SER A 536 30.15 -12.10 -7.18
C SER A 536 30.36 -11.72 -5.71
N LEU A 537 31.62 -11.69 -5.29
CA LEU A 537 32.12 -11.18 -4.03
C LEU A 537 33.09 -10.02 -4.32
N PRO A 538 33.27 -9.09 -3.36
CA PRO A 538 34.30 -8.07 -3.50
C PRO A 538 35.70 -8.72 -3.62
N PRO A 539 36.64 -8.12 -4.36
CA PRO A 539 38.00 -8.65 -4.49
C PRO A 539 38.69 -8.73 -3.11
N ALA A 540 39.10 -9.93 -2.68
CA ALA A 540 39.80 -10.14 -1.40
C ALA A 540 41.33 -10.31 -1.54
N GLY A 541 41.89 -10.00 -2.72
CA GLY A 541 43.32 -10.08 -3.03
C GLY A 541 43.61 -10.72 -4.40
N PRO A 542 44.88 -10.76 -4.85
CA PRO A 542 45.27 -11.15 -6.22
C PRO A 542 44.89 -12.58 -6.62
N ASN A 543 44.77 -13.48 -5.65
CA ASN A 543 44.53 -14.92 -5.87
C ASN A 543 43.13 -15.37 -5.41
N SER A 544 42.25 -14.45 -5.00
CA SER A 544 40.89 -14.80 -4.54
C SER A 544 39.94 -14.88 -5.73
N ARG A 545 39.20 -15.99 -5.85
CA ARG A 545 38.13 -16.13 -6.84
C ARG A 545 36.95 -15.24 -6.42
N SER A 546 36.89 -14.02 -6.96
CA SER A 546 35.83 -13.06 -6.66
C SER A 546 34.51 -13.35 -7.39
N LYS A 547 34.53 -14.13 -8.47
CA LYS A 547 33.35 -14.42 -9.30
C LYS A 547 33.24 -15.92 -9.59
N ARG A 548 32.03 -16.48 -9.49
CA ARG A 548 31.69 -17.82 -10.02
C ARG A 548 30.44 -17.74 -10.88
N VAL A 549 30.40 -18.58 -11.92
CA VAL A 549 29.21 -18.78 -12.74
C VAL A 549 28.69 -20.18 -12.51
N VAL A 550 27.38 -20.29 -12.32
CA VAL A 550 26.65 -21.55 -12.20
C VAL A 550 25.66 -21.62 -13.36
N THR A 551 25.59 -22.75 -14.04
CA THR A 551 24.65 -23.02 -15.13
C THR A 551 23.67 -24.12 -14.73
N PRO A 552 22.56 -24.30 -15.46
CA PRO A 552 21.68 -25.45 -15.28
C PRO A 552 22.45 -26.77 -15.19
N PRO A 553 22.15 -27.62 -14.20
CA PRO A 553 23.00 -28.72 -13.79
C PRO A 553 22.90 -29.95 -14.71
N LEU A 554 23.99 -30.73 -14.77
CA LEU A 554 24.04 -32.02 -15.49
C LEU A 554 24.19 -33.24 -14.56
N ASP A 555 24.48 -33.02 -13.28
CA ASP A 555 24.72 -34.06 -12.27
C ASP A 555 24.06 -33.73 -10.92
N ALA A 556 24.12 -34.67 -9.97
CA ALA A 556 23.45 -34.52 -8.67
C ALA A 556 24.06 -33.41 -7.79
N THR A 557 25.39 -33.26 -7.80
CA THR A 557 26.09 -32.23 -7.01
C THR A 557 25.77 -30.82 -7.56
N GLY A 558 25.86 -30.66 -8.88
CA GLY A 558 25.51 -29.44 -9.58
C GLY A 558 24.06 -29.02 -9.36
N ASN A 559 23.13 -29.98 -9.22
CA ASN A 559 21.73 -29.67 -8.89
C ASN A 559 21.62 -28.87 -7.57
N TRP A 560 22.32 -29.28 -6.52
CA TRP A 560 22.28 -28.58 -5.24
C TRP A 560 23.03 -27.25 -5.25
N ILE A 561 24.15 -27.16 -5.98
CA ILE A 561 24.85 -25.89 -6.21
C ILE A 561 23.93 -24.90 -6.94
N TRP A 562 23.18 -25.37 -7.94
CA TRP A 562 22.20 -24.57 -8.68
C TRP A 562 21.05 -24.09 -7.77
N GLN A 563 20.50 -24.95 -6.90
CA GLN A 563 19.48 -24.54 -5.93
C GLN A 563 20.00 -23.49 -4.95
N LEU A 564 21.25 -23.61 -4.45
CA LEU A 564 21.87 -22.59 -3.62
C LEU A 564 22.08 -21.26 -4.38
N ALA A 565 22.49 -21.33 -5.65
CA ALA A 565 22.63 -20.14 -6.50
C ALA A 565 21.29 -19.42 -6.69
N LYS A 566 20.21 -20.16 -7.01
CA LYS A 566 18.85 -19.61 -7.09
C LYS A 566 18.40 -19.01 -5.75
N ALA A 567 18.70 -19.64 -4.63
CA ALA A 567 18.37 -19.10 -3.30
C ALA A 567 19.08 -17.77 -3.00
N HIS A 568 20.36 -17.63 -3.40
CA HIS A 568 21.06 -16.34 -3.30
C HIS A 568 20.43 -15.27 -4.18
N VAL A 569 20.04 -15.60 -5.43
CA VAL A 569 19.30 -14.69 -6.31
C VAL A 569 17.98 -14.27 -5.66
N CYS A 570 17.18 -15.23 -5.18
CA CYS A 570 15.92 -14.95 -4.50
C CYS A 570 16.10 -14.07 -3.25
N SER A 571 17.21 -14.20 -2.51
CA SER A 571 17.51 -13.33 -1.38
C SER A 571 17.90 -11.92 -1.80
N ASN A 572 18.68 -11.77 -2.87
CA ASN A 572 18.96 -10.46 -3.47
C ASN A 572 17.65 -9.80 -3.96
N ASP A 573 16.83 -10.55 -4.71
CA ASP A 573 15.50 -10.15 -5.21
C ASP A 573 14.58 -9.73 -4.07
N ALA A 574 14.52 -10.50 -2.97
CA ALA A 574 13.69 -10.18 -1.81
C ALA A 574 14.11 -8.85 -1.16
N GLY A 575 15.42 -8.56 -1.06
CA GLY A 575 15.90 -7.29 -0.55
C GLY A 575 15.60 -6.11 -1.48
N VAL A 576 15.81 -6.26 -2.80
CA VAL A 576 15.49 -5.19 -3.77
C VAL A 576 14.00 -4.95 -3.88
N HIS A 577 13.21 -6.02 -3.91
CA HIS A 577 11.76 -5.98 -3.83
C HIS A 577 11.31 -5.13 -2.65
N GLN A 578 11.74 -5.47 -1.43
CA GLN A 578 11.25 -4.81 -0.23
C GLN A 578 11.76 -3.37 -0.06
N LEU A 579 13.06 -3.15 -0.29
CA LEU A 579 13.71 -1.88 0.05
C LEU A 579 13.61 -0.83 -1.06
N VAL A 580 13.54 -1.29 -2.31
CA VAL A 580 13.58 -0.42 -3.49
C VAL A 580 12.23 -0.39 -4.18
N ASN A 581 11.74 -1.53 -4.68
CA ASN A 581 10.53 -1.53 -5.49
C ASN A 581 9.26 -1.29 -4.66
N HIS A 582 9.21 -1.83 -3.46
CA HIS A 582 8.08 -1.69 -2.54
C HIS A 582 8.25 -0.42 -1.69
N TRP A 583 9.13 -0.44 -0.67
CA TRP A 583 9.25 0.68 0.25
C TRP A 583 9.62 2.01 -0.42
N LEU A 584 10.70 2.07 -1.21
CA LEU A 584 11.14 3.36 -1.77
C LEU A 584 10.17 3.89 -2.82
N ARG A 585 9.84 3.08 -3.83
CA ARG A 585 9.11 3.50 -5.04
C ARG A 585 7.60 3.66 -4.83
N THR A 586 7.03 3.15 -3.74
CA THR A 586 5.63 3.43 -3.36
C THR A 586 5.55 4.19 -2.06
N HIS A 587 5.88 3.58 -0.92
CA HIS A 587 5.68 4.18 0.41
C HIS A 587 6.42 5.52 0.58
N ALA A 588 7.75 5.51 0.46
CA ALA A 588 8.59 6.66 0.80
C ALA A 588 8.51 7.76 -0.25
N SER A 589 8.42 7.43 -1.54
CA SER A 589 8.33 8.44 -2.60
C SER A 589 6.96 9.09 -2.74
N LEU A 590 5.87 8.45 -2.26
CA LEU A 590 4.53 9.07 -2.30
C LEU A 590 4.27 9.98 -1.10
N GLU A 591 4.82 9.68 0.08
CA GLU A 591 4.62 10.47 1.30
C GLU A 591 4.85 11.99 1.12
N PRO A 592 5.90 12.45 0.41
CA PRO A 592 6.07 13.86 0.02
C PRO A 592 4.89 14.51 -0.71
N PHE A 593 4.32 13.83 -1.72
CA PHE A 593 3.20 14.37 -2.51
C PHE A 593 1.94 14.48 -1.68
N ILE A 594 1.72 13.53 -0.77
CA ILE A 594 0.59 13.52 0.16
C ILE A 594 0.70 14.69 1.14
N LEU A 595 1.86 14.85 1.78
CA LEU A 595 2.10 15.96 2.71
C LEU A 595 1.86 17.31 2.01
N ALA A 596 2.42 17.51 0.81
CA ALA A 596 2.23 18.74 0.06
C ALA A 596 0.75 18.95 -0.35
N ALA A 597 0.01 17.89 -0.71
CA ALA A 597 -1.38 17.99 -1.13
C ALA A 597 -2.25 18.54 0.01
N HIS A 598 -2.10 18.02 1.23
CA HIS A 598 -2.80 18.55 2.41
C HIS A 598 -2.36 19.96 2.80
N ARG A 599 -1.12 20.35 2.47
CA ARG A 599 -0.57 21.67 2.82
C ARG A 599 -0.96 22.78 1.86
N HIS A 600 -1.21 22.46 0.58
CA HIS A 600 -1.42 23.48 -0.46
C HIS A 600 -2.73 23.37 -1.22
N LEU A 601 -3.33 22.18 -1.32
CA LEU A 601 -4.62 22.03 -2.00
C LEU A 601 -5.76 22.03 -0.98
N SER A 602 -6.67 22.99 -1.10
CA SER A 602 -7.87 23.02 -0.27
C SER A 602 -8.72 21.75 -0.45
N ALA A 603 -9.51 21.35 0.55
CA ALA A 603 -10.51 20.29 0.41
C ALA A 603 -11.60 20.60 -0.67
N MET A 604 -11.70 21.85 -1.11
CA MET A 604 -12.51 22.27 -2.26
C MET A 604 -11.78 22.12 -3.59
N HIS A 605 -10.45 22.01 -3.61
CA HIS A 605 -9.66 21.93 -4.83
C HIS A 605 -9.99 20.63 -5.59
N PRO A 606 -10.26 20.68 -6.90
CA PRO A 606 -10.60 19.48 -7.67
C PRO A 606 -9.48 18.43 -7.60
N ILE A 607 -8.22 18.82 -7.77
CA ILE A 607 -7.10 17.87 -7.66
C ILE A 607 -6.96 17.23 -6.27
N PHE A 608 -7.26 17.95 -5.17
CA PHE A 608 -7.31 17.32 -3.84
C PHE A 608 -8.39 16.24 -3.80
N LYS A 609 -9.60 16.56 -4.31
CA LYS A 609 -10.71 15.59 -4.37
C LYS A 609 -10.38 14.39 -5.27
N LEU A 610 -9.60 14.55 -6.34
CA LEU A 610 -9.17 13.42 -7.15
C LEU A 610 -8.19 12.52 -6.38
N LEU A 611 -7.22 13.11 -5.68
CA LEU A 611 -6.15 12.38 -4.99
C LEU A 611 -6.56 11.79 -3.64
N ASP A 612 -7.55 12.37 -2.96
CA ASP A 612 -7.98 12.00 -1.60
C ASP A 612 -8.11 10.48 -1.36
N PRO A 613 -8.79 9.67 -2.20
CA PRO A 613 -8.85 8.22 -2.01
C PRO A 613 -7.48 7.53 -2.09
N HIS A 614 -6.56 8.08 -2.89
CA HIS A 614 -5.23 7.54 -3.15
C HIS A 614 -4.19 7.91 -2.10
N MET A 615 -4.55 8.79 -1.15
CA MET A 615 -3.67 9.18 -0.03
C MET A 615 -3.99 8.41 1.26
N ARG A 616 -5.21 7.86 1.37
CA ARG A 616 -5.75 7.18 2.55
C ARG A 616 -4.73 6.22 3.18
N TYR A 617 -4.47 6.40 4.48
CA TYR A 617 -3.66 5.52 5.33
C TYR A 617 -2.16 5.44 5.05
N THR A 618 -1.65 6.06 3.98
CA THR A 618 -0.23 5.99 3.62
C THR A 618 0.66 6.57 4.72
N LEU A 619 0.28 7.71 5.31
CA LEU A 619 1.08 8.34 6.36
C LEU A 619 1.13 7.50 7.65
N GLU A 620 0.01 6.89 8.06
CA GLU A 620 -0.05 6.02 9.24
C GLU A 620 0.78 4.75 9.05
N ILE A 621 0.64 4.06 7.91
CA ILE A 621 1.43 2.83 7.68
C ILE A 621 2.92 3.15 7.61
N ASN A 622 3.32 4.28 7.00
CA ASN A 622 4.71 4.71 6.98
C ASN A 622 5.23 5.04 8.38
N ALA A 623 4.43 5.71 9.22
CA ALA A 623 4.77 5.99 10.61
C ALA A 623 4.96 4.70 11.43
N ILE A 624 4.05 3.73 11.28
CA ILE A 624 4.15 2.40 11.90
C ILE A 624 5.39 1.65 11.41
N ALA A 625 5.73 1.77 10.12
CA ALA A 625 6.92 1.17 9.53
C ALA A 625 8.20 1.78 10.10
N ARG A 626 8.30 3.11 10.22
CA ARG A 626 9.40 3.78 10.93
C ARG A 626 9.49 3.37 12.38
N GLN A 627 8.36 3.08 13.02
CA GLN A 627 8.35 2.66 14.41
C GLN A 627 8.80 1.21 14.61
N ASN A 628 8.43 0.26 13.74
CA ASN A 628 8.57 -1.18 14.03
C ASN A 628 9.25 -2.02 12.94
N LEU A 629 9.28 -1.52 11.71
CA LEU A 629 9.64 -2.29 10.53
C LEU A 629 11.06 -1.97 10.08
N ILE A 630 11.33 -0.70 9.76
CA ILE A 630 12.59 -0.22 9.16
C ILE A 630 13.52 0.49 10.15
N ASN A 631 13.16 0.56 11.43
CA ASN A 631 14.05 1.06 12.48
C ASN A 631 15.21 0.11 12.77
N ALA A 632 16.20 0.61 13.50
CA ALA A 632 17.29 -0.18 14.06
C ALA A 632 16.73 -1.37 14.86
N ASP A 633 17.22 -2.58 14.55
CA ASP A 633 16.75 -3.86 15.09
C ASP A 633 15.25 -4.16 14.84
N GLY A 634 14.63 -3.39 13.94
CA GLY A 634 13.30 -3.63 13.42
C GLY A 634 13.21 -4.94 12.64
N VAL A 635 11.99 -5.23 12.19
CA VAL A 635 11.71 -6.47 11.46
C VAL A 635 12.59 -6.61 10.21
N ILE A 636 12.70 -5.59 9.38
CA ILE A 636 13.39 -5.67 8.08
C ILE A 636 14.88 -5.94 8.28
N GLU A 637 15.55 -5.20 9.17
CA GLU A 637 16.97 -5.47 9.48
C GLU A 637 17.18 -6.90 10.02
N SER A 638 16.25 -7.38 10.85
CA SER A 638 16.40 -8.69 11.47
C SER A 638 16.15 -9.87 10.52
N CYS A 639 15.33 -9.68 9.48
CA CYS A 639 14.82 -10.75 8.60
C CYS A 639 15.43 -10.75 7.19
N PHE A 640 16.10 -9.67 6.76
CA PHE A 640 16.67 -9.58 5.42
C PHE A 640 18.20 -9.58 5.43
N THR A 641 18.78 -10.09 4.34
CA THR A 641 20.24 -10.21 4.15
C THR A 641 21.01 -8.93 4.48
N PRO A 642 20.60 -7.71 4.04
CA PRO A 642 21.40 -6.52 4.27
C PRO A 642 21.54 -6.11 5.75
N GLY A 643 20.70 -6.63 6.65
CA GLY A 643 20.81 -6.33 8.08
C GLY A 643 20.66 -4.84 8.36
N ARG A 644 21.59 -4.27 9.13
CA ARG A 644 21.61 -2.84 9.47
C ARG A 644 21.87 -1.89 8.29
N TYR A 645 22.21 -2.42 7.11
CA TYR A 645 22.48 -1.64 5.90
C TYR A 645 21.28 -1.53 4.96
N CYS A 646 20.12 -2.10 5.33
CA CYS A 646 18.89 -2.09 4.54
C CYS A 646 18.52 -0.69 4.01
N MET A 647 18.51 0.31 4.89
CA MET A 647 18.10 1.65 4.51
C MET A 647 19.18 2.43 3.74
N GLU A 648 20.46 2.07 3.89
CA GLU A 648 21.52 2.61 3.03
C GLU A 648 21.37 2.13 1.58
N ILE A 649 20.98 0.86 1.36
CA ILE A 649 20.68 0.34 0.02
C ILE A 649 19.49 1.09 -0.60
N SER A 650 18.43 1.30 0.19
CA SER A 650 17.26 2.07 -0.26
C SER A 650 17.67 3.50 -0.67
N ALA A 651 18.49 4.17 0.13
CA ALA A 651 18.97 5.52 -0.17
C ALA A 651 19.91 5.57 -1.39
N ALA A 652 20.77 4.56 -1.57
CA ALA A 652 21.59 4.45 -2.77
C ALA A 652 20.73 4.29 -4.03
N ALA A 653 19.66 3.50 -3.97
CA ALA A 653 18.71 3.35 -5.08
C ALA A 653 17.96 4.65 -5.40
N TYR A 654 17.55 5.41 -4.36
CA TYR A 654 16.95 6.73 -4.55
C TYR A 654 17.90 7.69 -5.27
N LYS A 655 19.16 7.76 -4.82
CA LYS A 655 20.17 8.64 -5.42
C LYS A 655 20.49 8.27 -6.87
N ASN A 656 20.64 6.98 -7.17
CA ASN A 656 21.28 6.53 -8.41
C ASN A 656 20.28 6.12 -9.50
N SER A 657 19.07 5.71 -9.14
CA SER A 657 18.15 5.02 -10.07
C SER A 657 16.72 5.57 -10.07
N TRP A 658 16.27 6.20 -8.97
CA TRP A 658 14.89 6.70 -8.87
C TRP A 658 14.69 7.98 -9.68
N ARG A 659 13.59 8.01 -10.44
CA ARG A 659 13.21 9.15 -11.29
C ARG A 659 11.72 9.11 -11.59
N PHE A 660 11.02 10.17 -11.21
CA PHE A 660 9.57 10.26 -11.29
C PHE A 660 9.03 10.06 -12.72
N ASP A 661 9.71 10.60 -13.73
CA ASP A 661 9.30 10.49 -15.16
C ASP A 661 9.37 9.05 -15.71
N LYS A 662 10.01 8.12 -14.97
CA LYS A 662 10.08 6.70 -15.32
C LYS A 662 9.30 5.79 -14.36
N GLU A 663 8.53 6.35 -13.44
CA GLU A 663 7.71 5.55 -12.52
C GLU A 663 6.36 5.15 -13.12
N GLY A 664 5.91 5.83 -14.18
CA GLY A 664 4.76 5.40 -14.96
C GLY A 664 5.04 4.10 -15.73
N LEU A 665 4.08 3.18 -15.74
CA LEU A 665 4.28 1.82 -16.29
C LEU A 665 4.82 1.79 -17.73
N PRO A 666 4.30 2.57 -18.70
CA PRO A 666 4.85 2.59 -20.06
C PRO A 666 6.33 2.99 -20.10
N ALA A 667 6.70 4.02 -19.33
CA ALA A 667 8.06 4.54 -19.30
C ALA A 667 9.03 3.56 -18.60
N ASP A 668 8.58 2.89 -17.54
CA ASP A 668 9.31 1.80 -16.89
C ASP A 668 9.58 0.63 -17.83
N LEU A 669 8.55 0.15 -18.55
CA LEU A 669 8.68 -0.95 -19.50
C LEU A 669 9.66 -0.63 -20.63
N ILE A 670 9.61 0.58 -21.17
CA ILE A 670 10.57 1.03 -22.19
C ILE A 670 11.98 1.12 -21.61
N ARG A 671 12.14 1.73 -20.42
CA ARG A 671 13.44 1.90 -19.75
C ARG A 671 14.14 0.55 -19.55
N ARG A 672 13.41 -0.46 -19.07
CA ARG A 672 13.94 -1.83 -18.87
C ARG A 672 14.11 -2.60 -20.18
N GLY A 673 13.74 -2.01 -21.31
CA GLY A 673 13.76 -2.66 -22.62
C GLY A 673 12.75 -3.79 -22.74
N MET A 674 11.67 -3.79 -21.94
CA MET A 674 10.60 -4.79 -21.96
C MET A 674 9.46 -4.44 -22.92
N ALA A 675 9.43 -3.20 -23.41
CA ALA A 675 8.54 -2.75 -24.47
C ALA A 675 9.24 -1.76 -25.41
N VAL A 676 8.70 -1.62 -26.62
CA VAL A 676 9.04 -0.53 -27.54
C VAL A 676 7.77 0.25 -27.91
N PRO A 677 7.86 1.57 -28.17
CA PRO A 677 6.75 2.34 -28.71
C PRO A 677 6.24 1.75 -30.02
N ASP A 678 4.94 1.52 -30.11
CA ASP A 678 4.25 1.05 -31.32
C ASP A 678 2.81 1.58 -31.31
N PRO A 679 2.52 2.70 -32.01
CA PRO A 679 1.19 3.31 -32.06
C PRO A 679 0.10 2.40 -32.65
N THR A 680 0.47 1.30 -33.31
CA THR A 680 -0.48 0.34 -33.88
C THR A 680 -0.97 -0.70 -32.87
N LYS A 681 -0.29 -0.79 -31.71
CA LYS A 681 -0.65 -1.71 -30.62
C LYS A 681 -1.54 -1.03 -29.58
N PRO A 682 -2.35 -1.81 -28.85
CA PRO A 682 -3.04 -1.31 -27.66
C PRO A 682 -2.05 -0.61 -26.72
N HIS A 683 -2.47 0.50 -26.12
CA HIS A 683 -1.65 1.30 -25.20
C HIS A 683 -0.39 1.93 -25.83
N GLY A 684 -0.23 1.87 -27.16
CA GLY A 684 0.90 2.46 -27.88
C GLY A 684 2.23 1.73 -27.68
N LEU A 685 2.21 0.47 -27.21
CA LEU A 685 3.39 -0.31 -26.88
C LEU A 685 3.35 -1.73 -27.44
N LYS A 686 4.50 -2.20 -27.91
CA LYS A 686 4.76 -3.62 -28.21
C LYS A 686 5.66 -4.20 -27.12
N LEU A 687 5.14 -5.16 -26.36
CA LEU A 687 5.92 -5.93 -25.38
C LEU A 687 6.91 -6.87 -26.08
N LEU A 688 8.10 -7.04 -25.50
CA LEU A 688 9.12 -7.98 -26.00
C LEU A 688 8.85 -9.41 -25.52
N ILE A 689 8.23 -9.56 -24.36
CA ILE A 689 7.62 -10.80 -23.89
C ILE A 689 6.11 -10.62 -24.01
N GLU A 690 5.49 -11.31 -24.97
CA GLU A 690 4.06 -11.14 -25.24
C GLU A 690 3.22 -11.49 -24.01
N ASP A 691 3.44 -12.67 -23.43
CA ASP A 691 2.81 -13.12 -22.17
C ASP A 691 3.63 -12.63 -20.96
N TYR A 692 3.67 -11.32 -20.72
CA TYR A 692 4.22 -10.73 -19.48
C TYR A 692 3.06 -10.28 -18.59
N PRO A 693 2.63 -11.10 -17.60
CA PRO A 693 1.36 -10.90 -16.90
C PRO A 693 1.23 -9.55 -16.19
N TYR A 694 2.26 -9.13 -15.44
CA TYR A 694 2.28 -7.81 -14.80
C TYR A 694 2.13 -6.67 -15.81
N ALA A 695 2.89 -6.70 -16.91
CA ALA A 695 2.86 -5.63 -17.90
C ALA A 695 1.53 -5.58 -18.65
N GLN A 696 1.02 -6.74 -19.09
CA GLN A 696 -0.21 -6.82 -19.85
C GLN A 696 -1.43 -6.35 -19.06
N ASP A 697 -1.53 -6.70 -17.77
CA ASP A 697 -2.66 -6.29 -16.93
C ASP A 697 -2.48 -4.87 -16.41
N GLY A 698 -1.24 -4.52 -16.06
CA GLY A 698 -0.89 -3.18 -15.62
C GLY A 698 -1.21 -2.14 -16.67
N LEU A 699 -0.97 -2.42 -17.96
CA LEU A 699 -1.28 -1.50 -19.04
C LEU A 699 -2.79 -1.24 -19.21
N LEU A 700 -3.64 -2.23 -18.90
CA LEU A 700 -5.09 -2.03 -18.88
C LEU A 700 -5.47 -1.02 -17.79
N ILE A 701 -5.00 -1.23 -16.56
CA ILE A 701 -5.32 -0.36 -15.43
C ILE A 701 -4.70 1.03 -15.60
N TRP A 702 -3.44 1.09 -16.06
CA TRP A 702 -2.76 2.35 -16.37
C TRP A 702 -3.55 3.19 -17.37
N SER A 703 -4.03 2.59 -18.45
CA SER A 703 -4.86 3.31 -19.43
C SER A 703 -6.20 3.75 -18.88
N ALA A 704 -6.88 2.92 -18.09
CA ALA A 704 -8.13 3.32 -17.43
C ALA A 704 -7.92 4.51 -16.48
N ILE A 705 -6.86 4.48 -15.65
CA ILE A 705 -6.48 5.61 -14.79
C ILE A 705 -6.18 6.85 -15.65
N GLY A 706 -5.38 6.69 -16.72
CA GLY A 706 -5.02 7.78 -17.62
C GLY A 706 -6.23 8.46 -18.26
N ASN A 707 -7.19 7.67 -18.74
CA ASN A 707 -8.44 8.18 -19.31
C ASN A 707 -9.29 8.89 -18.26
N TRP A 708 -9.48 8.28 -17.09
CA TRP A 708 -10.21 8.88 -15.98
C TRP A 708 -9.62 10.23 -15.57
N VAL A 709 -8.30 10.28 -15.34
CA VAL A 709 -7.58 11.49 -14.96
C VAL A 709 -7.68 12.55 -16.06
N ARG A 710 -7.58 12.16 -17.33
CA ARG A 710 -7.73 13.07 -18.47
C ARG A 710 -9.10 13.71 -18.49
N THR A 711 -10.17 12.91 -18.43
CA THR A 711 -11.56 13.42 -18.37
C THR A 711 -11.75 14.36 -17.18
N TYR A 712 -11.19 14.01 -16.02
CA TYR A 712 -11.25 14.85 -14.82
C TYR A 712 -10.50 16.17 -14.99
N VAL A 713 -9.28 16.14 -15.51
CA VAL A 713 -8.44 17.34 -15.69
C VAL A 713 -9.04 18.25 -16.75
N GLU A 714 -9.51 17.73 -17.89
CA GLU A 714 -10.11 18.53 -18.96
C GLU A 714 -11.38 19.27 -18.51
N ARG A 715 -12.12 18.72 -17.53
CA ARG A 715 -13.27 19.40 -16.92
C ARG A 715 -12.88 20.68 -16.17
N TYR A 716 -11.78 20.66 -15.42
CA TYR A 716 -11.37 21.77 -14.56
C TYR A 716 -10.27 22.66 -15.17
N TYR A 717 -9.47 22.12 -16.08
CA TYR A 717 -8.35 22.78 -16.75
C TYR A 717 -8.44 22.61 -18.28
N PRO A 718 -9.50 23.14 -18.93
CA PRO A 718 -9.64 23.07 -20.39
C PRO A 718 -8.56 23.84 -21.16
N ASP A 719 -7.79 24.71 -20.48
CA ASP A 719 -6.72 25.52 -21.04
C ASP A 719 -5.49 25.51 -20.11
N SER A 720 -4.30 25.34 -20.68
CA SER A 720 -3.03 25.27 -19.93
C SER A 720 -2.76 26.51 -19.07
N SER A 721 -3.29 27.69 -19.44
CA SER A 721 -3.18 28.90 -18.61
C SER A 721 -3.86 28.73 -17.25
N LEU A 722 -4.91 27.91 -17.12
CA LEU A 722 -5.52 27.62 -15.83
C LEU A 722 -4.58 26.79 -14.94
N VAL A 723 -3.78 25.89 -15.52
CA VAL A 723 -2.76 25.12 -14.79
C VAL A 723 -1.67 26.04 -14.27
N CYS A 724 -1.14 26.93 -15.12
CA CYS A 724 -0.08 27.87 -14.73
C CYS A 724 -0.55 28.92 -13.71
N ASN A 725 -1.80 29.36 -13.79
CA ASN A 725 -2.35 30.40 -12.90
C ASN A 725 -2.94 29.83 -11.60
N ASP A 726 -3.07 28.51 -11.47
CA ASP A 726 -3.53 27.87 -10.24
C ASP A 726 -2.41 27.86 -9.19
N LYS A 727 -2.44 28.85 -8.31
CA LYS A 727 -1.44 29.01 -7.27
C LYS A 727 -1.35 27.81 -6.31
N GLU A 728 -2.49 27.21 -5.94
CA GLU A 728 -2.47 26.06 -5.02
C GLU A 728 -1.82 24.84 -5.69
N LEU A 729 -2.16 24.60 -6.95
CA LEU A 729 -1.58 23.52 -7.74
C LEU A 729 -0.07 23.69 -7.95
N GLN A 730 0.36 24.90 -8.29
CA GLN A 730 1.78 25.22 -8.49
C GLN A 730 2.58 25.12 -7.18
N GLU A 731 2.02 25.59 -6.06
CA GLU A 731 2.66 25.48 -4.73
C GLU A 731 2.74 24.02 -4.25
N TRP A 732 1.69 23.22 -4.47
CA TRP A 732 1.68 21.78 -4.17
C TRP A 732 2.83 21.04 -4.86
N TYR A 733 2.93 21.21 -6.18
CA TYR A 733 3.94 20.50 -6.96
C TYR A 733 5.36 21.01 -6.68
N SER A 734 5.50 22.34 -6.57
CA SER A 734 6.77 22.95 -6.19
C SER A 734 7.25 22.48 -4.83
N GLU A 735 6.38 22.42 -3.80
CA GLU A 735 6.79 21.94 -2.47
C GLU A 735 7.08 20.44 -2.45
N SER A 736 6.33 19.64 -3.21
CA SER A 736 6.59 18.20 -3.39
C SER A 736 8.02 17.95 -3.86
N ILE A 737 8.53 18.75 -4.80
CA ILE A 737 9.88 18.63 -5.34
C ILE A 737 10.90 19.33 -4.43
N ASN A 738 10.69 20.62 -4.16
CA ASN A 738 11.68 21.50 -3.54
C ASN A 738 11.77 21.37 -2.02
N VAL A 739 10.90 20.60 -1.37
CA VAL A 739 11.00 20.25 0.05
C VAL A 739 10.92 18.73 0.20
N GLY A 740 9.88 18.14 -0.37
CA GLY A 740 9.58 16.71 -0.24
C GLY A 740 10.64 15.79 -0.87
N HIS A 741 11.06 16.07 -2.10
CA HIS A 741 12.15 15.40 -2.82
C HIS A 741 13.39 16.29 -2.94
N PHE A 742 13.67 17.09 -1.89
CA PHE A 742 14.69 18.15 -1.92
C PHE A 742 16.03 17.67 -2.48
N ASP A 743 16.47 16.44 -2.17
CA ASP A 743 17.80 15.96 -2.56
C ASP A 743 17.93 15.66 -4.07
N LEU A 744 16.81 15.55 -4.79
CA LEU A 744 16.74 15.37 -6.25
C LEU A 744 16.02 16.53 -6.96
N ARG A 745 15.77 17.65 -6.27
CA ARG A 745 15.00 18.80 -6.81
C ARG A 745 15.64 19.42 -8.06
N ASP A 746 16.96 19.33 -8.18
CA ASP A 746 17.75 19.93 -9.26
C ASP A 746 17.84 19.00 -10.50
N ALA A 747 17.15 17.86 -10.49
CA ALA A 747 17.14 16.93 -11.61
C ALA A 747 16.35 17.50 -12.81
N ASP A 748 16.85 17.25 -14.02
CA ASP A 748 16.29 17.80 -15.26
C ASP A 748 15.06 17.04 -15.79
N TRP A 749 14.77 15.88 -15.21
CA TRP A 749 13.70 14.99 -15.65
C TRP A 749 12.36 15.22 -14.96
N TRP A 750 12.27 16.15 -14.00
CA TRP A 750 10.99 16.50 -13.39
C TRP A 750 10.02 17.07 -14.45
N PRO A 751 8.77 16.57 -14.55
CA PRO A 751 7.75 17.22 -15.37
C PRO A 751 7.55 18.67 -14.92
N LYS A 752 7.20 19.59 -15.83
CA LYS A 752 7.18 21.02 -15.51
C LYS A 752 5.87 21.53 -14.90
N LEU A 753 4.76 20.81 -15.09
CA LEU A 753 3.41 21.23 -14.71
C LEU A 753 3.00 22.58 -15.35
N GLU A 754 3.18 22.69 -16.66
CA GLU A 754 2.81 23.88 -17.43
C GLU A 754 1.51 23.66 -18.24
N THR A 755 1.12 22.40 -18.46
CA THR A 755 -0.01 22.03 -19.33
C THR A 755 -0.96 21.04 -18.66
N ALA A 756 -2.17 20.92 -19.22
CA ALA A 756 -3.11 19.88 -18.83
C ALA A 756 -2.52 18.47 -19.01
N ASP A 757 -1.75 18.23 -20.08
CA ASP A 757 -1.10 16.93 -20.31
C ASP A 757 -0.01 16.63 -19.28
N ASP A 758 0.77 17.64 -18.84
CA ASP A 758 1.71 17.46 -17.74
C ASP A 758 0.97 17.04 -16.47
N LEU A 759 -0.11 17.74 -16.13
CA LEU A 759 -0.93 17.45 -14.96
C LEU A 759 -1.53 16.05 -15.03
N VAL A 760 -2.07 15.64 -16.19
CA VAL A 760 -2.56 14.28 -16.42
C VAL A 760 -1.45 13.26 -16.18
N SER A 761 -0.27 13.46 -16.77
CA SER A 761 0.86 12.53 -16.62
C SER A 761 1.32 12.39 -15.16
N ILE A 762 1.44 13.51 -14.44
CA ILE A 762 1.83 13.54 -13.02
C ILE A 762 0.79 12.77 -12.18
N LEU A 763 -0.49 13.09 -12.33
CA LEU A 763 -1.57 12.50 -11.54
C LEU A 763 -1.76 11.02 -11.85
N THR A 764 -1.72 10.61 -13.13
CA THR A 764 -1.76 9.19 -13.51
C THR A 764 -0.61 8.42 -12.88
N THR A 765 0.59 9.00 -12.84
CA THR A 765 1.76 8.37 -12.20
C THR A 765 1.56 8.21 -10.69
N ILE A 766 1.11 9.26 -10.00
CA ILE A 766 0.84 9.20 -8.55
C ILE A 766 -0.22 8.15 -8.22
N ILE A 767 -1.34 8.14 -8.96
CA ILE A 767 -2.44 7.19 -8.74
C ILE A 767 -1.99 5.76 -9.06
N TRP A 768 -1.24 5.54 -10.14
CA TRP A 768 -0.66 4.24 -10.47
C TRP A 768 0.25 3.71 -9.35
N LEU A 769 1.14 4.56 -8.84
CA LEU A 769 2.07 4.21 -7.76
C LEU A 769 1.33 3.87 -6.46
N ALA A 770 0.31 4.65 -6.12
CA ALA A 770 -0.48 4.46 -4.90
C ALA A 770 -1.36 3.20 -4.95
N SER A 771 -1.84 2.82 -6.14
CA SER A 771 -2.78 1.73 -6.33
C SER A 771 -2.12 0.47 -6.92
N ALA A 772 -2.18 0.31 -8.24
CA ALA A 772 -1.83 -0.91 -8.95
C ALA A 772 -0.35 -1.30 -8.82
N GLN A 773 0.58 -0.34 -8.82
CA GLN A 773 1.99 -0.65 -8.62
C GLN A 773 2.24 -1.23 -7.22
N HIS A 774 1.70 -0.57 -6.20
CA HIS A 774 1.80 -1.04 -4.82
C HIS A 774 1.15 -2.42 -4.66
N ALA A 775 -0.07 -2.60 -5.17
CA ALA A 775 -0.78 -3.88 -5.11
C ALA A 775 0.01 -5.04 -5.73
N ALA A 776 0.59 -4.82 -6.92
CA ALA A 776 1.40 -5.82 -7.62
C ALA A 776 2.66 -6.24 -6.85
N LEU A 777 3.17 -5.38 -5.98
CA LEU A 777 4.37 -5.63 -5.18
C LEU A 777 4.06 -6.08 -3.75
N ASN A 778 2.86 -5.80 -3.24
CA ASN A 778 2.52 -6.02 -1.84
C ASN A 778 1.77 -7.34 -1.62
N PHE A 779 0.64 -7.58 -2.29
CA PHE A 779 -0.27 -8.68 -1.95
C PHE A 779 0.24 -10.07 -2.35
N GLY A 780 1.39 -10.14 -3.04
CA GLY A 780 2.08 -11.38 -3.38
C GLY A 780 3.08 -11.86 -2.32
N GLN A 781 3.35 -11.05 -1.28
CA GLN A 781 4.42 -11.34 -0.31
C GLN A 781 4.22 -12.67 0.43
N TYR A 782 3.07 -12.89 1.04
CA TYR A 782 2.76 -14.18 1.67
C TYR A 782 2.42 -15.28 0.66
N PRO A 783 1.59 -15.03 -0.37
CA PRO A 783 1.26 -16.04 -1.39
C PRO A 783 2.48 -16.71 -2.05
N TYR A 784 3.55 -15.96 -2.33
CA TYR A 784 4.80 -16.47 -2.91
C TYR A 784 5.92 -16.67 -1.88
N GLY A 785 6.10 -15.73 -0.96
CA GLY A 785 7.21 -15.73 0.00
C GLY A 785 6.91 -16.45 1.32
N GLY A 786 5.64 -16.75 1.61
CA GLY A 786 5.25 -17.48 2.82
C GLY A 786 5.93 -18.85 2.93
N TYR A 787 6.29 -19.48 1.80
CA TYR A 787 7.16 -20.65 1.79
C TYR A 787 8.62 -20.25 1.58
N VAL A 788 9.36 -20.14 2.68
CA VAL A 788 10.73 -19.60 2.70
C VAL A 788 11.69 -20.24 1.67
N PRO A 789 11.69 -21.56 1.39
CA PRO A 789 12.55 -22.11 0.34
C PRO A 789 12.28 -21.58 -1.08
N ASN A 790 11.06 -21.12 -1.37
CA ASN A 790 10.75 -20.48 -2.66
C ASN A 790 11.41 -19.10 -2.79
N ARG A 791 11.38 -18.31 -1.71
CA ARG A 791 11.84 -16.91 -1.72
C ARG A 791 12.47 -16.55 -0.37
N PRO A 792 13.69 -17.04 -0.08
CA PRO A 792 14.32 -16.78 1.21
C PRO A 792 14.71 -15.30 1.34
N PRO A 793 14.28 -14.60 2.41
CA PRO A 793 14.61 -13.17 2.60
C PRO A 793 16.07 -12.96 3.01
N LEU A 794 16.72 -13.98 3.58
CA LEU A 794 18.14 -13.95 3.92
C LEU A 794 18.86 -15.27 3.65
N MET A 795 20.18 -15.17 3.50
CA MET A 795 21.10 -16.31 3.39
C MET A 795 22.16 -16.25 4.51
N ARG A 796 22.55 -17.41 5.03
CA ARG A 796 23.47 -17.56 6.18
C ARG A 796 24.81 -18.21 5.83
N ARG A 797 24.89 -18.87 4.67
CA ARG A 797 26.09 -19.56 4.18
C ARG A 797 26.36 -19.17 2.73
N LEU A 798 27.62 -19.23 2.34
CA LEU A 798 28.04 -19.18 0.94
C LEU A 798 27.94 -20.58 0.32
N ILE A 799 28.12 -20.67 -0.99
CA ILE A 799 28.24 -21.97 -1.66
C ILE A 799 29.66 -22.50 -1.39
N PRO A 800 29.82 -23.73 -0.86
CA PRO A 800 31.14 -24.25 -0.52
C PRO A 800 31.94 -24.55 -1.80
N GLU A 801 33.22 -24.24 -1.78
CA GLU A 801 34.20 -24.66 -2.78
C GLU A 801 34.82 -26.01 -2.38
N GLU A 802 35.39 -26.77 -3.33
CA GLU A 802 35.91 -28.14 -3.06
C GLU A 802 36.97 -28.20 -1.96
N ASN A 803 37.72 -27.11 -1.77
CA ASN A 803 38.76 -26.96 -0.76
C ASN A 803 38.23 -26.43 0.58
N ASP A 804 36.94 -26.08 0.68
CA ASP A 804 36.35 -25.62 1.93
C ASP A 804 36.10 -26.79 2.88
N PRO A 805 36.35 -26.64 4.20
CA PRO A 805 36.03 -27.67 5.19
C PRO A 805 34.56 -28.10 5.18
N GLU A 806 33.65 -27.18 4.82
CA GLU A 806 32.22 -27.45 4.76
C GLU A 806 31.79 -28.25 3.52
N TYR A 807 32.64 -28.39 2.50
CA TYR A 807 32.31 -29.11 1.26
C TYR A 807 32.04 -30.59 1.50
N ALA A 808 32.82 -31.23 2.39
CA ALA A 808 32.55 -32.60 2.80
C ALA A 808 31.18 -32.76 3.48
N SER A 809 30.76 -31.76 4.26
CA SER A 809 29.43 -31.76 4.89
C SER A 809 28.32 -31.56 3.85
N PHE A 810 28.56 -30.69 2.87
CA PHE A 810 27.66 -30.49 1.73
C PHE A 810 27.49 -31.77 0.90
N LEU A 811 28.57 -32.49 0.60
CA LEU A 811 28.49 -33.74 -0.16
C LEU A 811 27.77 -34.85 0.61
N ALA A 812 27.96 -34.93 1.93
CA ALA A 812 27.33 -35.94 2.77
C ALA A 812 25.82 -35.71 2.92
N ASP A 813 25.39 -34.44 3.05
CA ASP A 813 23.98 -34.07 3.22
C ASP A 813 23.68 -32.68 2.60
N PRO A 814 23.50 -32.62 1.27
CA PRO A 814 23.31 -31.34 0.58
C PRO A 814 21.97 -30.68 0.91
N GLN A 815 20.96 -31.48 1.26
CA GLN A 815 19.66 -30.99 1.70
C GLN A 815 19.78 -30.23 3.03
N LYS A 816 20.47 -30.82 4.01
CA LYS A 816 20.72 -30.15 5.29
C LYS A 816 21.60 -28.92 5.10
N TYR A 817 22.63 -28.98 4.26
CA TYR A 817 23.43 -27.79 3.95
C TYR A 817 22.57 -26.65 3.37
N TYR A 818 21.68 -26.96 2.43
CA TYR A 818 20.73 -25.99 1.87
C TYR A 818 19.85 -25.35 2.95
N LEU A 819 19.25 -26.14 3.83
CA LEU A 819 18.42 -25.63 4.94
C LEU A 819 19.21 -24.79 5.95
N LEU A 820 20.48 -25.14 6.20
CA LEU A 820 21.38 -24.35 7.05
C LEU A 820 21.83 -23.04 6.38
N ALA A 821 21.77 -22.96 5.04
CA ALA A 821 22.01 -21.72 4.31
C ALA A 821 20.78 -20.79 4.32
N LEU A 822 19.58 -21.33 4.40
CA LEU A 822 18.31 -20.59 4.51
C LEU A 822 18.09 -20.00 5.92
N PRO A 823 17.09 -19.12 6.14
CA PRO A 823 16.78 -18.60 7.47
C PRO A 823 16.48 -19.71 8.49
N SER A 824 16.93 -19.51 9.73
CA SER A 824 16.58 -20.38 10.87
C SER A 824 15.06 -20.43 11.11
N LEU A 825 14.59 -21.39 11.91
CA LEU A 825 13.17 -21.50 12.27
C LEU A 825 12.62 -20.19 12.86
N LEU A 826 13.41 -19.55 13.72
CA LEU A 826 13.03 -18.28 14.36
C LEU A 826 12.91 -17.15 13.34
N GLN A 827 13.88 -17.02 12.44
CA GLN A 827 13.89 -15.99 11.39
C GLN A 827 12.76 -16.20 10.39
N ALA A 828 12.55 -17.44 9.93
CA ALA A 828 11.46 -17.81 9.04
C ALA A 828 10.09 -17.49 9.66
N THR A 829 9.88 -17.88 10.92
CA THR A 829 8.64 -17.61 11.65
C THR A 829 8.40 -16.10 11.79
N LYS A 830 9.42 -15.32 12.15
CA LYS A 830 9.31 -13.87 12.27
C LYS A 830 8.95 -13.23 10.92
N PHE A 831 9.62 -13.65 9.86
CA PHE A 831 9.37 -13.18 8.50
C PHE A 831 7.94 -13.50 8.04
N MET A 832 7.51 -14.75 8.16
CA MET A 832 6.18 -15.21 7.73
C MET A 832 5.05 -14.45 8.44
N ALA A 833 5.17 -14.21 9.76
CA ALA A 833 4.18 -13.42 10.50
C ALA A 833 4.02 -11.99 10.00
N VAL A 834 5.10 -11.42 9.46
CA VAL A 834 5.11 -10.05 8.92
C VAL A 834 4.46 -10.06 7.56
N VAL A 835 4.94 -10.89 6.62
CA VAL A 835 4.41 -10.89 5.26
C VAL A 835 2.95 -11.36 5.20
N ASP A 836 2.49 -12.19 6.15
CA ASP A 836 1.06 -12.55 6.33
C ASP A 836 0.21 -11.29 6.60
N ASN A 837 0.63 -10.49 7.59
CA ASN A 837 -0.05 -9.25 7.96
C ASN A 837 0.02 -8.21 6.82
N LEU A 838 1.18 -8.06 6.18
CA LEU A 838 1.35 -7.13 5.05
C LEU A 838 0.55 -7.56 3.80
N SER A 839 0.23 -8.85 3.64
CA SER A 839 -0.56 -9.33 2.49
C SER A 839 -2.08 -9.35 2.76
N THR A 840 -2.52 -8.84 3.90
CA THR A 840 -3.92 -8.95 4.36
C THR A 840 -4.73 -7.71 4.02
N HIS A 841 -5.75 -7.86 3.19
CA HIS A 841 -6.77 -6.81 3.01
C HIS A 841 -7.63 -6.67 4.26
N SER A 842 -7.85 -5.45 4.72
CA SER A 842 -8.76 -5.19 5.84
C SER A 842 -10.22 -5.19 5.37
N PRO A 843 -11.19 -5.40 6.28
CA PRO A 843 -12.62 -5.35 5.93
C PRO A 843 -13.12 -3.99 5.44
N ASP A 844 -12.40 -2.92 5.76
CA ASP A 844 -12.66 -1.52 5.38
C ASP A 844 -11.75 -1.04 4.24
N GLU A 845 -11.16 -1.96 3.46
CA GLU A 845 -10.37 -1.58 2.29
C GLU A 845 -11.25 -0.95 1.20
N GLU A 846 -10.69 0.02 0.47
CA GLU A 846 -11.34 0.63 -0.70
C GLU A 846 -10.52 0.34 -1.95
N TYR A 847 -11.12 -0.33 -2.92
CA TYR A 847 -10.43 -0.74 -4.15
C TYR A 847 -10.52 0.34 -5.23
N ILE A 848 -9.64 0.24 -6.23
CA ILE A 848 -9.63 1.12 -7.39
C ILE A 848 -10.99 1.07 -8.10
N GLY A 849 -11.53 2.25 -8.43
CA GLY A 849 -12.89 2.36 -8.96
C GLY A 849 -13.98 2.33 -7.87
N GLU A 850 -13.62 2.26 -6.60
CA GLU A 850 -14.53 2.44 -5.46
C GLU A 850 -14.24 3.74 -4.71
N ARG A 851 -15.26 4.26 -4.04
CA ARG A 851 -15.13 5.46 -3.22
C ARG A 851 -16.19 5.51 -2.12
N GLN A 852 -15.81 5.89 -0.91
CA GLN A 852 -16.79 6.25 0.12
C GLN A 852 -17.72 7.38 -0.36
N GLN A 853 -19.02 7.24 -0.05
CA GLN A 853 -20.05 8.22 -0.39
C GLN A 853 -20.06 8.57 -1.91
N PRO A 854 -20.22 7.57 -2.80
CA PRO A 854 -19.92 7.69 -4.23
C PRO A 854 -20.76 8.74 -4.97
N SER A 855 -21.92 9.12 -4.43
CA SER A 855 -22.81 10.13 -5.01
C SER A 855 -22.64 11.54 -4.45
N ILE A 856 -21.88 11.75 -3.37
CA ILE A 856 -21.80 13.06 -2.69
C ILE A 856 -20.38 13.54 -2.40
N TRP A 857 -19.34 12.79 -2.75
CA TRP A 857 -17.93 13.24 -2.60
C TRP A 857 -17.60 14.49 -3.44
N SER A 858 -18.29 14.66 -4.58
CA SER A 858 -18.26 15.86 -5.42
C SER A 858 -19.67 16.38 -5.65
N GLY A 859 -19.80 17.71 -5.73
CA GLY A 859 -21.01 18.40 -6.16
C GLY A 859 -21.11 18.57 -7.68
N ASP A 860 -20.15 18.07 -8.45
CA ASP A 860 -20.13 18.10 -9.92
C ASP A 860 -20.66 16.78 -10.49
N ALA A 861 -21.89 16.80 -11.01
CA ALA A 861 -22.59 15.60 -11.46
C ALA A 861 -21.91 14.92 -12.66
N GLU A 862 -21.34 15.70 -13.58
CA GLU A 862 -20.63 15.16 -14.75
C GLU A 862 -19.41 14.33 -14.34
N ILE A 863 -18.70 14.78 -13.30
CA ILE A 863 -17.54 14.07 -12.76
C ILE A 863 -17.93 12.85 -11.94
N VAL A 864 -19.07 12.90 -11.24
CA VAL A 864 -19.62 11.71 -10.57
C VAL A 864 -20.01 10.65 -11.59
N GLU A 865 -20.62 11.05 -12.72
CA GLU A 865 -20.96 10.15 -13.83
C GLU A 865 -19.70 9.56 -14.49
N ALA A 866 -18.71 10.39 -14.82
CA ALA A 866 -17.43 9.92 -15.37
C ALA A 866 -16.70 8.96 -14.42
N PHE A 867 -16.82 9.14 -13.10
CA PHE A 867 -16.28 8.18 -12.14
C PHE A 867 -16.99 6.81 -12.22
N TYR A 868 -18.32 6.78 -12.41
CA TYR A 868 -19.03 5.51 -12.61
C TYR A 868 -18.62 4.81 -13.92
N GLU A 869 -18.32 5.57 -14.98
CA GLU A 869 -17.75 5.00 -16.21
C GLU A 869 -16.38 4.36 -15.95
N PHE A 870 -15.50 5.05 -15.22
CA PHE A 870 -14.22 4.50 -14.78
C PHE A 870 -14.39 3.23 -13.92
N SER A 871 -15.31 3.24 -12.95
CA SER A 871 -15.64 2.06 -12.13
C SER A 871 -16.09 0.88 -13.00
N ALA A 872 -16.91 1.13 -14.03
CA ALA A 872 -17.37 0.10 -14.94
C ALA A 872 -16.24 -0.45 -15.83
N GLU A 873 -15.32 0.42 -16.29
CA GLU A 873 -14.12 0.02 -17.04
C GLU A 873 -13.21 -0.89 -16.18
N ILE A 874 -12.96 -0.52 -14.92
CA ILE A 874 -12.19 -1.33 -13.97
C ILE A 874 -12.81 -2.73 -13.79
N GLN A 875 -14.14 -2.82 -13.64
CA GLN A 875 -14.82 -4.12 -13.55
C GLN A 875 -14.70 -4.95 -14.84
N GLN A 876 -14.63 -4.30 -16.00
CA GLN A 876 -14.43 -4.99 -17.27
C GLN A 876 -12.99 -5.50 -17.43
N ILE A 877 -12.00 -4.76 -16.91
CA ILE A 877 -10.60 -5.20 -16.87
C ILE A 877 -10.47 -6.49 -16.08
N GLU A 878 -11.16 -6.63 -14.95
CA GLU A 878 -11.13 -7.87 -14.17
C GLU A 878 -11.54 -9.09 -14.99
N LYS A 879 -12.62 -8.96 -15.77
CA LYS A 879 -13.10 -10.04 -16.66
C LYS A 879 -12.08 -10.39 -17.74
N GLU A 880 -11.34 -9.41 -18.26
CA GLU A 880 -10.26 -9.65 -19.21
C GLU A 880 -9.08 -10.36 -18.56
N ILE A 881 -8.72 -10.02 -17.32
CA ILE A 881 -7.70 -10.72 -16.53
C ILE A 881 -8.12 -12.18 -16.30
N ASP A 882 -9.37 -12.43 -15.92
CA ASP A 882 -9.91 -13.79 -15.76
C ASP A 882 -9.85 -14.58 -17.07
N ARG A 883 -10.22 -13.94 -18.19
CA ARG A 883 -10.12 -14.55 -19.52
C ARG A 883 -8.68 -14.94 -19.86
N ARG A 884 -7.70 -14.06 -19.59
CA ARG A 884 -6.27 -14.34 -19.80
C ARG A 884 -5.76 -15.46 -18.90
N ASN A 885 -6.16 -15.48 -17.63
CA ASN A 885 -5.79 -16.53 -16.69
C ASN A 885 -6.35 -17.91 -17.10
N ALA A 886 -7.44 -17.95 -17.87
CA ALA A 886 -8.02 -19.17 -18.41
C ALA A 886 -7.47 -19.57 -19.80
N ASP A 887 -6.63 -18.75 -20.43
CA ASP A 887 -6.15 -18.97 -21.79
C ASP A 887 -4.91 -19.90 -21.80
N PRO A 888 -5.00 -21.13 -22.34
CA PRO A 888 -3.89 -22.08 -22.33
C PRO A 888 -2.72 -21.67 -23.24
N SER A 889 -2.88 -20.66 -24.09
CA SER A 889 -1.78 -20.08 -24.86
C SER A 889 -0.87 -19.18 -24.02
N LEU A 890 -1.37 -18.63 -22.91
CA LEU A 890 -0.65 -17.76 -21.98
C LEU A 890 -0.01 -18.57 -20.84
N ARG A 891 1.14 -19.18 -21.14
CA ARG A 891 1.80 -20.19 -20.31
C ARG A 891 2.41 -19.66 -18.99
N HIS A 892 2.65 -18.35 -18.85
CA HIS A 892 3.06 -17.76 -17.58
C HIS A 892 1.90 -17.59 -16.59
N ARG A 893 0.65 -17.82 -17.04
CA ARG A 893 -0.59 -17.68 -16.26
C ARG A 893 -1.40 -18.97 -16.17
N CYS A 894 -1.29 -19.82 -17.18
CA CYS A 894 -2.11 -21.01 -17.35
C CYS A 894 -1.26 -22.26 -17.60
N GLY A 895 -1.64 -23.37 -16.98
CA GLY A 895 -0.94 -24.66 -17.12
C GLY A 895 -1.04 -25.54 -15.88
N ALA A 896 -0.55 -26.77 -15.98
CA ALA A 896 -0.49 -27.70 -14.86
C ALA A 896 0.44 -27.16 -13.75
N GLY A 897 -0.10 -27.01 -12.54
CA GLY A 897 0.65 -26.45 -11.41
C GLY A 897 0.89 -24.94 -11.46
N VAL A 898 0.48 -24.24 -12.54
CA VAL A 898 0.71 -22.81 -12.70
C VAL A 898 -0.37 -22.00 -11.97
N LEU A 899 0.07 -21.00 -11.21
CA LEU A 899 -0.82 -20.05 -10.56
C LEU A 899 -1.32 -19.00 -11.56
N PRO A 900 -2.64 -18.69 -11.57
CA PRO A 900 -3.12 -17.53 -12.29
C PRO A 900 -2.50 -16.27 -11.69
N TYR A 901 -2.24 -15.28 -12.54
CA TYR A 901 -1.76 -13.99 -12.05
C TYR A 901 -2.97 -13.11 -11.74
N GLU A 902 -3.20 -12.86 -10.44
CA GLU A 902 -4.38 -12.13 -9.94
C GLU A 902 -3.99 -10.87 -9.15
N LEU A 903 -2.70 -10.56 -9.00
CA LEU A 903 -2.24 -9.40 -8.20
C LEU A 903 -2.73 -8.04 -8.74
N LEU A 904 -3.15 -8.00 -10.00
CA LEU A 904 -3.77 -6.83 -10.64
C LEU A 904 -5.26 -7.04 -10.94
N ALA A 905 -5.89 -8.11 -10.44
CA ALA A 905 -7.35 -8.20 -10.45
C ALA A 905 -7.90 -7.13 -9.50
N PRO A 906 -8.73 -6.18 -9.98
CA PRO A 906 -9.09 -4.99 -9.20
C PRO A 906 -9.80 -5.25 -7.87
N THR A 907 -10.72 -6.22 -7.81
CA THR A 907 -11.53 -6.45 -6.58
C THR A 907 -10.99 -7.59 -5.70
N SER A 908 -11.24 -7.48 -4.39
CA SER A 908 -10.96 -8.54 -3.42
C SER A 908 -11.90 -8.47 -2.21
N GLY A 909 -11.94 -9.56 -1.43
CA GLY A 909 -12.47 -9.58 -0.06
C GLY A 909 -11.35 -9.37 0.97
N PRO A 910 -11.69 -9.30 2.27
CA PRO A 910 -10.70 -9.22 3.34
C PRO A 910 -9.87 -10.51 3.45
N GLY A 911 -8.65 -10.39 3.98
CA GLY A 911 -7.72 -11.51 4.16
C GLY A 911 -6.57 -11.54 3.16
N VAL A 912 -5.77 -12.62 3.20
CA VAL A 912 -4.67 -12.87 2.27
C VAL A 912 -5.19 -13.54 1.00
N THR A 913 -5.53 -12.73 -0.01
CA THR A 913 -6.24 -13.19 -1.21
C THR A 913 -5.37 -13.29 -2.46
N CYS A 914 -4.19 -12.64 -2.48
CA CYS A 914 -3.31 -12.50 -3.66
C CYS A 914 -4.00 -11.82 -4.86
N ARG A 915 -4.96 -10.93 -4.59
CA ARG A 915 -5.71 -10.15 -5.58
C ARG A 915 -6.30 -8.91 -4.92
N GLY A 916 -6.79 -7.97 -5.70
CA GLY A 916 -7.33 -6.71 -5.19
C GLY A 916 -6.33 -5.59 -5.35
N VAL A 917 -6.78 -4.47 -5.91
CA VAL A 917 -6.00 -3.26 -6.10
C VAL A 917 -6.62 -2.15 -5.26
N PRO A 918 -6.11 -1.86 -4.05
CA PRO A 918 -6.56 -0.73 -3.25
C PRO A 918 -6.36 0.61 -3.96
N ASN A 919 -7.07 1.64 -3.53
CA ASN A 919 -6.84 3.00 -4.00
C ASN A 919 -5.46 3.55 -3.58
N SER A 920 -4.94 3.13 -2.43
CA SER A 920 -3.76 3.73 -1.80
C SER A 920 -2.79 2.69 -1.23
N VAL A 921 -1.66 3.18 -0.71
CA VAL A 921 -0.69 2.40 0.05
C VAL A 921 -1.25 2.16 1.46
N SER A 922 -2.28 1.29 1.54
CA SER A 922 -3.09 1.11 2.74
C SER A 922 -2.82 -0.20 3.46
N ILE A 923 -2.36 -1.24 2.78
CA ILE A 923 -1.42 -2.25 3.28
C ILE A 923 -0.99 -3.15 2.15
#